data_AF-A0A9P4WLQ6-F1
#
_entry.id   AF-A0A9P4WLQ6-F1
#
_cell.length_a   1.000
_cell.length_b   1.000
_cell.length_c   1.000
_cell.angle_alpha   90.00
_cell.angle_beta   90.00
_cell.angle_gamma   90.00
#
_symmetry.space_group_name_H-M   'P 1'
#
loop_
_entity.id
_entity.type
_entity.pdbx_description
1 polymer ?
#
loop_
_entity_poly.entity_id
_entity_poly.type
_entity_poly.pdbx_seq_one_letter_code
_entity_poly.pdbx_strand_id
1 'polypeptide(L)'
;MGPNFTACGIRYMSDPLLISRYNYSGRVRLVNANESTQITYDGCVALCGRGNEYYTWPVISATLTTWILPILGMLLQAPFESNAFWRTVKACNRWIGSPVSSLAAILWDIGISGKCALFVDMAVPYNDMPDQNSEFSSMRDAFYILMNLNQYKMKPVISMTREAEGLLRIALFSKELKLVGTHKTLSQKRLKLANDLRSNRRKGVVPIFLSTLWFIVALGISIEAAFGDLGSNLQAHNLAMGLFVSWLPILILCSILDRNPVASEDIQRKLNKLVDLVCDSLLDPKTRNEYITSFAGLPQEQHIAFWVSKIAAKADLIKGNYFHGFAGQARTRFHYGAAYAILVDIEKAYIAERGRNWLSDPKEARAALVLGQLDQGCTWFDGRQLWTVLASIFLVGGISVGAFVLSFNTPTVGLGCRTGGYLIFFVVALVLLFAEIVTWWLTSPLWNQDQFHAHLEAYAQNSKTRRKTIFASLPGMASSRRTLARLLRLLETGVLWISLMPLRLLPTKYKKERSAITEAIIRAHFLTLRNLTARNWLQRGFFTPLEFANLVWACYLLAAQTIGAFNNCACMSSTWGGFGGYLDFRQINVANSATVEEYWIIGTVITCAVMGLGMGYIVLEIQWLLQAHLSTEDYKHAMSGLRRVRRFRYATLWVKYPLDMFVGLVTYTLNTLQARGINDRRVVLWTKATTYRPSVGQALVRLGIDAQHVPFQDVDA
;
A
#
# COMPACT_ATOMS: atom_id res chain seq x y z
N MET A 1 -44.35 -9.30 17.31
CA MET A 1 -44.43 -7.95 16.71
C MET A 1 -43.12 -7.23 16.97
N GLY A 2 -42.58 -6.51 16.00
CA GLY A 2 -41.42 -5.64 16.22
C GLY A 2 -41.82 -4.44 17.10
N PRO A 3 -40.86 -3.81 17.81
CA PRO A 3 -41.13 -2.61 18.58
C PRO A 3 -41.61 -1.48 17.66
N ASN A 4 -42.55 -0.68 18.17
CA ASN A 4 -42.85 0.65 17.65
C ASN A 4 -42.53 1.63 18.77
N PHE A 5 -41.34 2.25 18.72
CA PHE A 5 -40.84 3.10 19.78
C PHE A 5 -41.75 4.32 20.02
N THR A 6 -42.43 4.81 18.98
CA THR A 6 -43.39 5.91 19.11
C THR A 6 -44.59 5.50 19.96
N ALA A 7 -45.21 4.36 19.64
CA ALA A 7 -46.36 3.84 20.39
C ALA A 7 -45.97 3.44 21.82
N CYS A 8 -44.79 2.82 22.00
CA CYS A 8 -44.25 2.52 23.31
C CYS A 8 -44.05 3.77 24.17
N GLY A 9 -43.46 4.81 23.58
CA GLY A 9 -43.15 6.03 24.29
C GLY A 9 -44.40 6.73 24.78
N ILE A 10 -45.43 6.79 23.94
CA ILE A 10 -46.75 7.31 24.34
C ILE A 10 -47.29 6.51 25.53
N ARG A 11 -47.23 5.17 25.47
CA ARG A 11 -47.70 4.31 26.56
C ARG A 11 -46.94 4.54 27.87
N TYR A 12 -45.61 4.59 27.82
CA TYR A 12 -44.77 4.84 29.00
C TYR A 12 -45.05 6.21 29.62
N MET A 13 -45.08 7.26 28.80
CA MET A 13 -45.31 8.64 29.27
C MET A 13 -46.74 8.86 29.81
N SER A 14 -47.71 8.02 29.42
CA SER A 14 -49.11 8.13 29.86
C SER A 14 -49.44 7.41 31.17
N ASP A 15 -48.61 6.46 31.61
CA ASP A 15 -48.93 5.57 32.74
C ASP A 15 -47.96 5.79 33.93
N PRO A 16 -48.41 6.42 35.02
CA PRO A 16 -47.60 6.66 36.21
C PRO A 16 -47.02 5.39 36.85
N LEU A 17 -47.72 4.24 36.73
CA LEU A 17 -47.24 2.97 37.30
C LEU A 17 -46.01 2.47 36.53
N LEU A 18 -46.01 2.61 35.20
CA LEU A 18 -44.86 2.23 34.38
C LEU A 18 -43.66 3.13 34.64
N ILE A 19 -43.88 4.43 34.84
CA ILE A 19 -42.84 5.40 35.20
C ILE A 19 -42.20 5.00 36.53
N SER A 20 -43.01 4.77 37.58
CA SER A 20 -42.48 4.39 38.90
C SER A 20 -41.66 3.09 38.91
N ARG A 21 -41.94 2.18 37.96
CA ARG A 21 -41.31 0.86 37.89
C ARG A 21 -40.03 0.85 37.04
N TYR A 22 -39.98 1.66 35.98
CA TYR A 22 -38.92 1.58 34.97
C TYR A 22 -38.20 2.90 34.73
N ASN A 23 -38.44 3.93 35.55
CA ASN A 23 -37.72 5.19 35.49
C ASN A 23 -36.21 4.99 35.55
N TYR A 24 -35.50 5.83 34.80
CA TYR A 24 -34.05 5.91 34.90
C TYR A 24 -33.64 7.06 35.82
N SER A 25 -33.00 6.72 36.94
CA SER A 25 -32.47 7.68 37.94
C SER A 25 -30.95 7.85 37.87
N GLY A 26 -30.30 7.22 36.89
CA GLY A 26 -28.85 7.30 36.70
C GLY A 26 -28.39 8.61 36.08
N ARG A 27 -27.07 8.74 35.88
CA ARG A 27 -26.49 9.90 35.21
C ARG A 27 -26.91 9.91 33.74
N VAL A 28 -27.46 11.03 33.29
CA VAL A 28 -27.81 11.30 31.89
C VAL A 28 -26.79 12.23 31.24
N ARG A 29 -26.64 12.15 29.92
CA ARG A 29 -25.67 12.91 29.13
C ARG A 29 -26.40 13.85 28.16
N LEU A 30 -25.96 15.11 28.10
CA LEU A 30 -26.44 16.16 27.16
C LEU A 30 -27.96 16.44 27.20
N VAL A 31 -28.67 15.92 28.20
CA VAL A 31 -30.11 16.07 28.41
C VAL A 31 -30.37 16.21 29.90
N ASN A 32 -31.42 16.92 30.28
CA ASN A 32 -31.87 17.00 31.66
C ASN A 32 -32.46 15.66 32.11
N ALA A 33 -32.19 15.27 33.36
CA ALA A 33 -32.78 14.06 33.94
C ALA A 33 -34.29 14.24 34.05
N ASN A 34 -35.05 13.33 33.43
CA ASN A 34 -36.50 13.33 33.47
C ASN A 34 -37.04 11.90 33.47
N GLU A 35 -37.44 11.45 34.64
CA GLU A 35 -37.97 10.10 34.87
C GLU A 35 -39.21 9.78 34.04
N SER A 36 -40.00 10.79 33.68
CA SER A 36 -41.23 10.62 32.88
C SER A 36 -40.96 10.30 31.40
N THR A 37 -39.80 10.65 30.87
CA THR A 37 -39.44 10.41 29.46
C THR A 37 -38.32 9.39 29.29
N GLN A 38 -37.53 9.18 30.35
CA GLN A 38 -36.34 8.33 30.34
C GLN A 38 -36.64 6.98 31.00
N ILE A 39 -36.51 5.92 30.21
CA ILE A 39 -36.76 4.54 30.63
C ILE A 39 -35.45 3.75 30.71
N THR A 40 -35.36 2.85 31.68
CA THR A 40 -34.28 1.85 31.78
C THR A 40 -34.31 0.86 30.60
N TYR A 41 -33.18 0.24 30.30
CA TYR A 41 -33.09 -0.83 29.30
C TYR A 41 -34.10 -1.97 29.54
N ASP A 42 -34.22 -2.45 30.78
CA ASP A 42 -35.14 -3.53 31.14
C ASP A 42 -36.60 -3.12 30.92
N GLY A 43 -36.94 -1.87 31.24
CA GLY A 43 -38.25 -1.30 30.94
C GLY A 43 -38.54 -1.20 29.45
N CYS A 44 -37.56 -0.78 28.65
CA CYS A 44 -37.69 -0.74 27.19
C CYS A 44 -37.97 -2.14 26.63
N VAL A 45 -37.23 -3.15 27.07
CA VAL A 45 -37.42 -4.53 26.63
C VAL A 45 -38.79 -5.07 27.06
N ALA A 46 -39.26 -4.73 28.26
CA ALA A 46 -40.57 -5.15 28.76
C ALA A 46 -41.74 -4.49 28.00
N LEU A 47 -41.61 -3.22 27.62
CA LEU A 47 -42.69 -2.46 26.96
C LEU A 47 -42.68 -2.56 25.43
N CYS A 48 -41.50 -2.51 24.81
CA CYS A 48 -41.34 -2.53 23.36
C CYS A 48 -40.98 -3.90 22.78
N GLY A 49 -40.49 -4.81 23.62
CA GLY A 49 -40.02 -6.11 23.17
C GLY A 49 -38.57 -6.10 22.67
N ARG A 50 -38.08 -7.29 22.30
CA ARG A 50 -36.68 -7.55 21.91
C ARG A 50 -36.40 -7.43 20.40
N GLY A 51 -37.40 -7.05 19.61
CA GLY A 51 -37.27 -6.95 18.14
C GLY A 51 -36.54 -5.69 17.68
N ASN A 52 -36.47 -5.50 16.36
CA ASN A 52 -35.94 -4.29 15.72
C ASN A 52 -37.08 -3.51 15.04
N GLU A 53 -37.00 -2.18 15.07
CA GLU A 53 -37.84 -1.27 14.28
C GLU A 53 -37.14 -0.92 12.96
N TYR A 54 -37.44 -1.68 11.91
CA TYR A 54 -36.85 -1.45 10.58
C TYR A 54 -37.34 -0.14 9.96
N TYR A 55 -36.46 0.50 9.18
CA TYR A 55 -36.84 1.67 8.41
C TYR A 55 -37.84 1.33 7.30
N THR A 56 -38.61 2.34 6.89
CA THR A 56 -39.52 2.21 5.75
C THR A 56 -38.75 2.11 4.44
N TRP A 57 -39.35 1.50 3.41
CA TRP A 57 -38.71 1.35 2.10
C TRP A 57 -38.19 2.66 1.49
N PRO A 58 -38.90 3.81 1.55
CA PRO A 58 -38.38 5.08 1.04
C PRO A 58 -37.08 5.53 1.70
N VAL A 59 -36.93 5.28 3.01
CA VAL A 59 -35.72 5.62 3.76
C VAL A 59 -34.56 4.69 3.39
N ILE A 60 -34.87 3.38 3.27
CA ILE A 60 -33.90 2.36 2.84
C ILE A 60 -33.40 2.69 1.42
N SER A 61 -34.30 2.97 0.49
CA SER A 61 -33.96 3.24 -0.92
C SER A 61 -33.13 4.51 -1.06
N ALA A 62 -33.47 5.58 -0.32
CA ALA A 62 -32.66 6.81 -0.29
C ALA A 62 -31.22 6.56 0.21
N THR A 63 -31.07 5.75 1.27
CA THR A 63 -29.74 5.40 1.80
C THR A 63 -28.95 4.52 0.81
N LEU A 64 -29.62 3.58 0.13
CA LEU A 64 -29.02 2.72 -0.89
C LEU A 64 -28.49 3.54 -2.07
N THR A 65 -29.28 4.50 -2.58
CA THR A 65 -28.88 5.33 -3.73
C THR A 65 -27.80 6.34 -3.37
N THR A 66 -27.80 6.86 -2.14
CA THR A 66 -26.85 7.88 -1.69
C THR A 66 -25.46 7.28 -1.39
N TRP A 67 -25.39 6.12 -0.73
CA TRP A 67 -24.11 5.57 -0.26
C TRP A 67 -23.74 4.25 -0.92
N ILE A 68 -24.65 3.27 -0.91
CA ILE A 68 -24.31 1.91 -1.34
C ILE A 68 -24.00 1.87 -2.84
N LEU A 69 -24.81 2.50 -3.69
CA LEU A 69 -24.57 2.54 -5.13
C LEU A 69 -23.24 3.26 -5.49
N PRO A 70 -22.92 4.46 -4.96
CA PRO A 70 -21.63 5.08 -5.19
C PRO A 70 -20.44 4.25 -4.68
N ILE A 71 -20.56 3.62 -3.51
CA ILE A 71 -19.52 2.73 -2.97
C ILE A 71 -19.27 1.54 -3.91
N LEU A 72 -20.34 0.88 -4.36
CA LEU A 72 -20.25 -0.22 -5.33
C LEU A 72 -19.67 0.27 -6.66
N GLY A 73 -20.08 1.45 -7.14
CA GLY A 73 -19.53 2.08 -8.33
C GLY A 73 -18.02 2.31 -8.23
N MET A 74 -17.53 2.83 -7.10
CA MET A 74 -16.10 3.00 -6.84
C MET A 74 -15.37 1.65 -6.74
N LEU A 75 -15.95 0.66 -6.07
CA LEU A 75 -15.35 -0.67 -5.98
C LEU A 75 -15.24 -1.33 -7.34
N LEU A 76 -16.26 -1.22 -8.20
CA LEU A 76 -16.23 -1.77 -9.56
C LEU A 76 -15.16 -1.13 -10.44
N GLN A 77 -14.79 0.12 -10.14
CA GLN A 77 -13.71 0.83 -10.82
C GLN A 77 -12.33 0.57 -10.22
N ALA A 78 -12.27 -0.15 -9.10
CA ALA A 78 -11.02 -0.53 -8.49
C ALA A 78 -10.19 -1.39 -9.47
N PRO A 79 -8.85 -1.35 -9.36
CA PRO A 79 -7.98 -1.90 -10.38
C PRO A 79 -7.88 -3.43 -10.31
N PHE A 80 -8.92 -4.13 -10.77
CA PHE A 80 -9.02 -5.58 -10.74
C PHE A 80 -8.24 -6.28 -11.87
N GLU A 81 -7.81 -7.51 -11.60
CA GLU A 81 -7.16 -8.39 -12.58
C GLU A 81 -8.24 -9.13 -13.38
N SER A 82 -8.19 -9.02 -14.71
CA SER A 82 -9.06 -9.80 -15.60
C SER A 82 -8.78 -11.30 -15.46
N ASN A 83 -9.82 -12.13 -15.53
CA ASN A 83 -9.74 -13.60 -15.44
C ASN A 83 -9.18 -14.17 -14.11
N ALA A 84 -9.10 -13.36 -13.05
CA ALA A 84 -8.57 -13.80 -11.75
C ALA A 84 -9.52 -13.46 -10.57
N PHE A 85 -10.75 -13.99 -10.61
CA PHE A 85 -11.81 -13.71 -9.62
C PHE A 85 -11.32 -13.81 -8.16
N TRP A 86 -10.68 -14.92 -7.78
CA TRP A 86 -10.20 -15.12 -6.40
C TRP A 86 -9.05 -14.20 -5.99
N ARG A 87 -8.24 -13.71 -6.93
CA ARG A 87 -7.22 -12.70 -6.63
C ARG A 87 -7.87 -11.34 -6.36
N THR A 88 -8.90 -11.02 -7.13
CA THR A 88 -9.72 -9.82 -6.92
C THR A 88 -10.45 -9.85 -5.58
N VAL A 89 -11.10 -10.95 -5.23
CA VAL A 89 -11.77 -11.09 -3.91
C VAL A 89 -10.78 -10.93 -2.76
N LYS A 90 -9.58 -11.52 -2.86
CA LYS A 90 -8.52 -11.35 -1.85
C LYS A 90 -8.02 -9.91 -1.75
N ALA A 91 -7.93 -9.19 -2.86
CA ALA A 91 -7.57 -7.78 -2.86
C ALA A 91 -8.64 -6.94 -2.16
N CYS A 92 -9.93 -7.14 -2.48
CA CYS A 92 -11.04 -6.46 -1.78
C CYS A 92 -11.04 -6.76 -0.28
N ASN A 93 -10.84 -8.03 0.09
CA ASN A 93 -10.75 -8.45 1.49
C ASN A 93 -9.67 -7.69 2.25
N ARG A 94 -8.50 -7.51 1.62
CA ARG A 94 -7.39 -6.78 2.22
C ARG A 94 -7.64 -5.27 2.28
N TRP A 95 -8.14 -4.67 1.20
CA TRP A 95 -8.41 -3.23 1.14
C TRP A 95 -9.47 -2.78 2.15
N ILE A 96 -10.56 -3.53 2.28
CA ILE A 96 -11.66 -3.17 3.19
C ILE A 96 -11.42 -3.72 4.60
N GLY A 97 -10.87 -4.93 4.72
CA GLY A 97 -10.60 -5.57 6.01
C GLY A 97 -9.38 -4.99 6.74
N SER A 98 -8.42 -4.43 6.01
CA SER A 98 -7.23 -3.79 6.58
C SER A 98 -6.87 -2.49 5.83
N PRO A 99 -7.73 -1.47 5.88
CA PRO A 99 -7.55 -0.25 5.09
C PRO A 99 -6.28 0.51 5.48
N VAL A 100 -5.93 0.54 6.78
CA VAL A 100 -4.74 1.25 7.28
C VAL A 100 -3.43 0.65 6.75
N SER A 101 -3.31 -0.68 6.78
CA SER A 101 -2.14 -1.41 6.25
C SER A 101 -2.08 -1.29 4.72
N SER A 102 -3.23 -1.44 4.06
CA SER A 102 -3.31 -1.31 2.60
C SER A 102 -2.89 0.08 2.14
N LEU A 103 -3.41 1.12 2.78
CA LEU A 103 -3.07 2.50 2.46
C LEU A 103 -1.61 2.81 2.78
N ALA A 104 -1.04 2.31 3.87
CA ALA A 104 0.38 2.47 4.18
C ALA A 104 1.28 1.90 3.06
N ALA A 105 0.98 0.69 2.59
CA ALA A 105 1.74 0.04 1.53
C ALA A 105 1.58 0.76 0.18
N ILE A 106 0.37 1.23 -0.17
CA ILE A 106 0.18 2.01 -1.40
C ILE A 106 0.91 3.34 -1.32
N LEU A 107 0.83 4.06 -0.20
CA LEU A 107 1.55 5.32 0.03
C LEU A 107 3.06 5.14 -0.05
N TRP A 108 3.57 3.99 0.36
CA TRP A 108 4.97 3.62 0.21
C TRP A 108 5.39 3.46 -1.26
N ASP A 109 4.63 2.71 -2.05
CA ASP A 109 4.91 2.51 -3.49
C ASP A 109 4.81 3.82 -4.28
N ILE A 110 3.85 4.66 -3.91
CA ILE A 110 3.72 6.06 -4.29
C ILE A 110 5.01 6.81 -3.94
N GLY A 111 5.48 6.76 -2.69
CA GLY A 111 6.72 7.39 -2.22
C GLY A 111 7.96 7.02 -3.06
N ILE A 112 8.13 5.73 -3.37
CA ILE A 112 9.20 5.20 -4.23
C ILE A 112 9.13 5.83 -5.63
N SER A 113 7.93 5.86 -6.22
CA SER A 113 7.69 6.41 -7.54
C SER A 113 8.01 7.92 -7.59
N GLY A 114 7.69 8.66 -6.51
CA GLY A 114 8.06 10.06 -6.33
C GLY A 114 9.58 10.29 -6.23
N LYS A 115 10.32 9.35 -5.62
CA LYS A 115 11.80 9.39 -5.60
C LYS A 115 12.40 9.16 -6.97
N CYS A 116 11.89 8.21 -7.77
CA CYS A 116 12.29 8.04 -9.16
C CYS A 116 12.14 9.35 -9.96
N ALA A 117 10.99 10.03 -9.80
CA ALA A 117 10.71 11.32 -10.42
C ALA A 117 11.68 12.42 -9.97
N LEU A 118 12.04 12.43 -8.69
CA LEU A 118 13.01 13.37 -8.13
C LEU A 118 14.41 13.15 -8.72
N PHE A 119 14.89 11.90 -8.80
CA PHE A 119 16.22 11.59 -9.36
C PHE A 119 16.34 12.00 -10.82
N VAL A 120 15.30 11.75 -11.62
CA VAL A 120 15.26 12.20 -13.01
C VAL A 120 15.25 13.73 -13.10
N ASP A 121 14.43 14.43 -12.32
CA ASP A 121 14.41 15.91 -12.32
C ASP A 121 15.77 16.54 -11.95
N MET A 122 16.50 15.92 -11.02
CA MET A 122 17.81 16.38 -10.57
C MET A 122 18.97 15.95 -11.48
N ALA A 123 18.71 15.13 -12.51
CA ALA A 123 19.75 14.67 -13.44
C ALA A 123 20.40 15.83 -14.21
N VAL A 124 19.63 16.88 -14.49
CA VAL A 124 20.04 18.05 -15.27
C VAL A 124 19.82 19.36 -14.51
N PRO A 125 20.42 20.48 -14.97
CA PRO A 125 20.19 21.80 -14.38
C PRO A 125 18.71 22.21 -14.43
N TYR A 126 18.29 23.09 -13.50
CA TYR A 126 16.88 23.48 -13.35
C TYR A 126 16.27 24.12 -14.61
N ASN A 127 17.06 24.91 -15.35
CA ASN A 127 16.59 25.62 -16.55
C ASN A 127 16.68 24.78 -17.83
N ASP A 128 17.37 23.63 -17.76
CA ASP A 128 17.67 22.84 -18.95
C ASP A 128 16.55 21.85 -19.27
N MET A 129 16.24 21.71 -20.56
CA MET A 129 15.17 20.86 -21.10
C MET A 129 15.77 20.02 -22.24
N PRO A 130 16.44 18.92 -21.91
CA PRO A 130 17.24 18.18 -22.88
C PRO A 130 16.39 17.47 -23.94
N ASP A 131 16.98 17.21 -25.11
CA ASP A 131 16.30 16.61 -26.26
C ASP A 131 16.01 15.10 -26.09
N GLN A 132 15.15 14.55 -26.96
CA GLN A 132 14.74 13.14 -26.92
C GLN A 132 15.90 12.15 -27.10
N ASN A 133 16.97 12.55 -27.80
CA ASN A 133 18.15 11.72 -28.04
C ASN A 133 19.22 11.86 -26.95
N SER A 134 18.95 12.65 -25.90
CA SER A 134 19.88 12.87 -24.80
C SER A 134 19.95 11.67 -23.84
N GLU A 135 21.01 11.63 -23.03
CA GLU A 135 21.17 10.68 -21.93
C GLU A 135 20.04 10.79 -20.90
N PHE A 136 19.48 11.99 -20.72
CA PHE A 136 18.34 12.24 -19.85
C PHE A 136 17.12 11.42 -20.26
N SER A 137 16.82 11.34 -21.55
CA SER A 137 15.69 10.55 -22.08
C SER A 137 15.87 9.06 -21.75
N SER A 138 17.08 8.53 -21.92
CA SER A 138 17.40 7.14 -21.53
C SER A 138 17.26 6.91 -20.02
N MET A 139 17.62 7.87 -19.18
CA MET A 139 17.47 7.76 -17.73
C MET A 139 16.00 7.83 -17.32
N ARG A 140 15.20 8.71 -17.94
CA ARG A 140 13.75 8.78 -17.76
C ARG A 140 13.08 7.43 -18.04
N ASP A 141 13.51 6.72 -19.08
CA ASP A 141 13.01 5.39 -19.40
C ASP A 141 13.43 4.34 -18.36
N ALA A 142 14.68 4.36 -17.92
CA ALA A 142 15.19 3.44 -16.89
C ALA A 142 14.42 3.59 -15.57
N PHE A 143 14.25 4.82 -15.08
CA PHE A 143 13.50 5.10 -13.84
C PHE A 143 12.00 4.82 -13.97
N TYR A 144 11.41 5.01 -15.16
CA TYR A 144 10.03 4.59 -15.41
C TYR A 144 9.88 3.07 -15.36
N ILE A 145 10.80 2.31 -15.95
CA ILE A 145 10.81 0.84 -15.84
C ILE A 145 11.01 0.43 -14.39
N LEU A 146 11.96 1.03 -13.67
CA LEU A 146 12.21 0.75 -12.24
C LEU A 146 10.95 0.92 -11.37
N MET A 147 10.19 2.00 -11.61
CA MET A 147 8.90 2.21 -10.97
C MET A 147 7.92 1.05 -11.22
N ASN A 148 7.85 0.56 -12.45
CA ASN A 148 7.00 -0.59 -12.81
C ASN A 148 7.50 -1.90 -12.17
N LEU A 149 8.81 -2.12 -12.10
CA LEU A 149 9.42 -3.31 -11.49
C LEU A 149 9.06 -3.44 -10.01
N ASN A 150 8.87 -2.31 -9.32
CA ASN A 150 8.51 -2.29 -7.90
C ASN A 150 7.23 -3.08 -7.61
N GLN A 151 6.32 -3.20 -8.58
CA GLN A 151 5.00 -3.82 -8.39
C GLN A 151 5.00 -5.34 -8.55
N TYR A 152 6.14 -5.94 -8.88
CA TYR A 152 6.25 -7.37 -9.15
C TYR A 152 7.08 -8.09 -8.09
N LYS A 153 6.64 -9.29 -7.73
CA LYS A 153 7.43 -10.17 -6.85
C LYS A 153 8.58 -10.76 -7.61
N MET A 154 9.74 -10.80 -6.96
CA MET A 154 10.87 -11.57 -7.44
C MET A 154 10.81 -13.01 -6.92
N LYS A 155 11.49 -13.93 -7.60
CA LYS A 155 11.66 -15.32 -7.16
C LYS A 155 12.36 -15.36 -5.79
N PRO A 156 11.79 -16.03 -4.76
CA PRO A 156 12.12 -15.81 -3.34
C PRO A 156 13.56 -16.15 -2.90
N VAL A 157 14.25 -17.04 -3.61
CA VAL A 157 15.67 -17.38 -3.33
C VAL A 157 16.62 -16.40 -4.05
N ILE A 158 16.18 -15.85 -5.18
CA ILE A 158 16.96 -14.99 -6.07
C ILE A 158 16.80 -13.51 -5.69
N SER A 159 15.62 -13.14 -5.17
CA SER A 159 15.31 -11.80 -4.67
C SER A 159 16.21 -11.34 -3.51
N MET A 160 16.96 -12.27 -2.93
CA MET A 160 17.83 -12.05 -1.78
C MET A 160 19.33 -12.08 -2.16
N THR A 161 19.67 -12.33 -3.44
CA THR A 161 21.06 -12.39 -3.89
C THR A 161 21.49 -11.05 -4.50
N ARG A 162 22.67 -10.56 -4.10
CA ARG A 162 23.22 -9.29 -4.60
C ARG A 162 23.44 -9.30 -6.11
N GLU A 163 23.70 -10.47 -6.68
CA GLU A 163 23.90 -10.63 -8.12
C GLU A 163 22.61 -10.44 -8.93
N ALA A 164 21.45 -10.72 -8.34
CA ALA A 164 20.16 -10.49 -8.98
C ALA A 164 19.84 -8.99 -9.05
N GLU A 165 20.14 -8.27 -7.97
CA GLU A 165 20.08 -6.81 -7.95
C GLU A 165 21.08 -6.19 -8.93
N GLY A 166 22.33 -6.65 -8.93
CA GLY A 166 23.36 -6.20 -9.88
C GLY A 166 22.96 -6.42 -11.34
N LEU A 167 22.38 -7.58 -11.67
CA LEU A 167 21.81 -7.85 -12.99
C LEU A 167 20.71 -6.84 -13.35
N LEU A 168 19.84 -6.51 -12.41
CA LEU A 168 18.76 -5.55 -12.63
C LEU A 168 19.29 -4.13 -12.84
N ARG A 169 20.35 -3.74 -12.12
CA ARG A 169 21.07 -2.47 -12.34
C ARG A 169 21.69 -2.41 -13.73
N ILE A 170 22.32 -3.49 -14.20
CA ILE A 170 22.82 -3.60 -15.58
C ILE A 170 21.66 -3.43 -16.56
N ALA A 171 20.57 -4.18 -16.39
CA ALA A 171 19.41 -4.11 -17.28
C ALA A 171 18.82 -2.69 -17.38
N LEU A 172 18.81 -1.94 -16.28
CA LEU A 172 18.22 -0.60 -16.20
C LEU A 172 19.16 0.53 -16.63
N PHE A 173 20.44 0.52 -16.23
CA PHE A 173 21.33 1.66 -16.36
C PHE A 173 22.45 1.48 -17.39
N SER A 174 22.73 0.26 -17.85
CA SER A 174 23.78 0.02 -18.87
C SER A 174 23.36 0.51 -20.26
N LYS A 175 24.26 1.17 -21.01
CA LYS A 175 24.00 1.61 -22.39
C LYS A 175 24.60 0.68 -23.44
N GLU A 176 25.78 0.15 -23.14
CA GLU A 176 26.72 -0.39 -24.13
C GLU A 176 26.60 -1.90 -24.34
N LEU A 177 25.79 -2.58 -23.52
CA LEU A 177 25.51 -4.01 -23.70
C LEU A 177 24.72 -4.25 -25.01
N LYS A 178 25.37 -4.94 -25.95
CA LYS A 178 24.73 -5.49 -27.15
C LYS A 178 23.95 -6.74 -26.75
N LEU A 179 22.77 -6.93 -27.34
CA LEU A 179 21.91 -8.06 -26.99
C LEU A 179 22.10 -9.24 -27.94
N VAL A 180 22.44 -10.40 -27.39
CA VAL A 180 22.62 -11.63 -28.17
C VAL A 180 21.29 -12.04 -28.83
N GLY A 181 21.35 -12.43 -30.10
CA GLY A 181 20.16 -12.84 -30.88
C GLY A 181 19.27 -11.68 -31.36
N THR A 182 19.66 -10.41 -31.15
CA THR A 182 18.95 -9.27 -31.75
C THR A 182 19.91 -8.18 -32.23
N HIS A 183 19.62 -7.53 -33.36
CA HIS A 183 20.40 -6.38 -33.84
C HIS A 183 20.21 -5.09 -33.03
N LYS A 184 19.60 -5.15 -31.84
CA LYS A 184 19.22 -3.98 -31.04
C LYS A 184 20.09 -3.87 -29.79
N THR A 185 20.42 -2.64 -29.41
CA THR A 185 21.09 -2.37 -28.13
C THR A 185 20.12 -2.48 -26.96
N LEU A 186 20.65 -2.65 -25.74
CA LEU A 186 19.85 -2.63 -24.51
C LEU A 186 19.06 -1.32 -24.37
N SER A 187 19.65 -0.17 -24.73
CA SER A 187 18.97 1.13 -24.70
C SER A 187 17.74 1.18 -25.61
N GLN A 188 17.83 0.65 -26.83
CA GLN A 188 16.71 0.59 -27.77
C GLN A 188 15.59 -0.33 -27.28
N LYS A 189 15.94 -1.46 -26.65
CA LYS A 189 14.94 -2.35 -26.04
C LYS A 189 14.25 -1.72 -24.84
N ARG A 190 14.99 -1.00 -23.98
CA ARG A 190 14.40 -0.22 -22.89
C ARG A 190 13.46 0.87 -23.39
N LEU A 191 13.88 1.64 -24.40
CA LEU A 191 13.04 2.68 -25.01
C LEU A 191 11.72 2.08 -25.53
N LYS A 192 11.79 0.98 -26.29
CA LYS A 192 10.59 0.28 -26.76
C LYS A 192 9.69 -0.19 -25.61
N LEU A 193 10.28 -0.82 -24.60
CA LEU A 193 9.54 -1.28 -23.43
C LEU A 193 8.88 -0.12 -22.67
N ALA A 194 9.60 0.98 -22.43
CA ALA A 194 9.07 2.15 -21.74
C ALA A 194 7.92 2.79 -22.52
N ASN A 195 8.03 2.90 -23.85
CA ASN A 195 6.96 3.40 -24.71
C ASN A 195 5.73 2.49 -24.68
N ASP A 196 5.93 1.17 -24.79
CA ASP A 196 4.84 0.17 -24.68
C ASP A 196 4.14 0.24 -23.30
N LEU A 197 4.89 0.54 -22.23
CA LEU A 197 4.33 0.69 -20.89
C LEU A 197 3.62 2.04 -20.67
N ARG A 198 4.03 3.12 -21.35
CA ARG A 198 3.37 4.44 -21.25
C ARG A 198 2.06 4.48 -22.04
N SER A 199 2.04 3.91 -23.24
CA SER A 199 0.85 3.91 -24.12
C SER A 199 -0.34 3.20 -23.48
N ASN A 200 -0.08 2.14 -22.70
CA ASN A 200 -1.14 1.35 -22.07
C ASN A 200 -1.70 1.97 -20.76
N ARG A 201 -1.14 3.06 -20.22
CA ARG A 201 -1.55 3.64 -18.92
C ARG A 201 -2.80 4.54 -18.98
N ARG A 202 -3.15 5.10 -20.16
CA ARG A 202 -4.10 6.23 -20.27
C ARG A 202 -5.60 5.92 -20.09
N LYS A 203 -6.03 4.65 -20.02
CA LYS A 203 -7.47 4.31 -20.19
C LYS A 203 -8.29 4.11 -18.90
N GLY A 204 -7.67 4.13 -17.71
CA GLY A 204 -8.36 3.80 -16.45
C GLY A 204 -8.64 4.95 -15.50
N VAL A 205 -8.09 6.14 -15.73
CA VAL A 205 -8.06 7.21 -14.71
C VAL A 205 -9.35 8.05 -14.68
N VAL A 206 -9.91 8.36 -15.86
CA VAL A 206 -11.08 9.26 -15.99
C VAL A 206 -12.32 8.74 -15.23
N PRO A 207 -12.71 7.45 -15.34
CA PRO A 207 -13.89 6.95 -14.62
C PRO A 207 -13.79 7.11 -13.10
N ILE A 208 -12.57 7.01 -12.54
CA ILE A 208 -12.37 7.12 -11.09
C ILE A 208 -12.46 8.56 -10.61
N PHE A 209 -11.97 9.53 -11.39
CA PHE A 209 -12.22 10.92 -11.06
C PHE A 209 -13.71 11.25 -11.09
N LEU A 210 -14.46 10.70 -12.05
CA LEU A 210 -15.92 10.88 -12.10
C LEU A 210 -16.62 10.24 -10.89
N SER A 211 -16.24 9.03 -10.47
CA SER A 211 -16.85 8.39 -9.29
C SER A 211 -16.45 9.06 -7.98
N THR A 212 -15.20 9.53 -7.86
CA THR A 212 -14.73 10.30 -6.70
C THR A 212 -15.48 11.62 -6.61
N LEU A 213 -15.65 12.32 -7.74
CA LEU A 213 -16.45 13.54 -7.82
C LEU A 213 -17.90 13.28 -7.42
N TRP A 214 -18.49 12.18 -7.92
CA TRP A 214 -19.85 11.78 -7.55
C TRP A 214 -19.98 11.50 -6.05
N PHE A 215 -18.99 10.85 -5.43
CA PHE A 215 -18.96 10.65 -3.97
C PHE A 215 -18.90 11.98 -3.20
N ILE A 216 -18.10 12.94 -3.67
CA ILE A 216 -18.02 14.29 -3.06
C ILE A 216 -19.36 15.03 -3.18
N VAL A 217 -20.03 14.93 -4.32
CA VAL A 217 -21.35 15.53 -4.53
C VAL A 217 -22.39 14.88 -3.61
N ALA A 218 -22.41 13.54 -3.52
CA ALA A 218 -23.31 12.83 -2.62
C ALA A 218 -23.07 13.20 -1.14
N LEU A 219 -21.81 13.39 -0.75
CA LEU A 219 -21.45 13.88 0.57
C LEU A 219 -21.94 15.32 0.80
N GLY A 220 -21.78 16.21 -0.18
CA GLY A 220 -22.26 17.59 -0.09
C GLY A 220 -23.78 17.68 0.09
N ILE A 221 -24.55 16.90 -0.70
CA ILE A 221 -26.00 16.82 -0.57
C ILE A 221 -26.40 16.25 0.80
N SER A 222 -25.68 15.24 1.29
CA SER A 222 -25.98 14.64 2.60
C SER A 222 -25.68 15.57 3.77
N ILE A 223 -24.66 16.43 3.64
CA ILE A 223 -24.36 17.49 4.61
C ILE A 223 -25.51 18.50 4.62
N GLU A 224 -25.92 19.00 3.44
CA GLU A 224 -27.02 19.96 3.34
C GLU A 224 -28.33 19.39 3.88
N ALA A 225 -28.68 18.14 3.55
CA ALA A 225 -29.85 17.47 4.08
C ALA A 225 -29.80 17.27 5.61
N ALA A 226 -28.62 16.99 6.19
CA ALA A 226 -28.47 16.84 7.63
C ALA A 226 -28.61 18.18 8.36
N PHE A 227 -28.00 19.26 7.87
CA PHE A 227 -28.10 20.57 8.49
C PHE A 227 -29.44 21.28 8.21
N GLY A 228 -30.14 20.92 7.14
CA GLY A 228 -31.49 21.41 6.85
C GLY A 228 -32.56 20.87 7.81
N ASP A 229 -32.38 19.66 8.33
CA ASP A 229 -33.26 19.02 9.34
C ASP A 229 -32.45 18.72 10.62
N LEU A 230 -31.93 19.78 11.23
CA LEU A 230 -31.05 19.71 12.40
C LEU A 230 -31.73 18.96 13.56
N GLY A 231 -31.01 18.00 14.13
CA GLY A 231 -31.50 17.15 15.23
C GLY A 231 -32.15 15.86 14.76
N SER A 232 -32.51 15.73 13.48
CA SER A 232 -33.07 14.49 12.92
C SER A 232 -32.06 13.34 12.99
N ASN A 233 -32.32 12.35 13.84
CA ASN A 233 -31.42 11.22 14.06
C ASN A 233 -31.21 10.44 12.76
N LEU A 234 -32.26 10.28 11.95
CA LEU A 234 -32.18 9.58 10.67
C LEU A 234 -31.16 10.22 9.73
N GLN A 235 -31.18 11.55 9.58
CA GLN A 235 -30.24 12.26 8.71
C GLN A 235 -28.82 12.22 9.27
N ALA A 236 -28.67 12.39 10.58
CA ALA A 236 -27.38 12.27 11.27
C ALA A 236 -26.71 10.92 11.01
N HIS A 237 -27.51 9.86 11.09
CA HIS A 237 -27.09 8.49 10.88
C HIS A 237 -26.77 8.17 9.43
N ASN A 238 -27.50 8.77 8.50
CA ASN A 238 -27.20 8.69 7.07
C ASN A 238 -25.87 9.40 6.75
N LEU A 239 -25.66 10.61 7.29
CA LEU A 239 -24.40 11.35 7.15
C LEU A 239 -23.22 10.58 7.77
N ALA A 240 -23.37 10.04 8.98
CA ALA A 240 -22.32 9.28 9.66
C ALA A 240 -21.82 8.06 8.86
N MET A 241 -22.71 7.37 8.15
CA MET A 241 -22.34 6.28 7.24
C MET A 241 -21.43 6.79 6.12
N GLY A 242 -21.78 7.91 5.50
CA GLY A 242 -20.96 8.56 4.47
C GLY A 242 -19.59 8.99 4.98
N LEU A 243 -19.56 9.64 6.16
CA LEU A 243 -18.32 10.02 6.82
C LEU A 243 -17.45 8.79 7.10
N PHE A 244 -18.02 7.71 7.62
CA PHE A 244 -17.29 6.48 7.93
C PHE A 244 -16.62 5.85 6.70
N VAL A 245 -17.24 5.90 5.52
CA VAL A 245 -16.70 5.27 4.29
C VAL A 245 -15.83 6.24 3.47
N SER A 246 -15.66 7.48 3.90
CA SER A 246 -14.91 8.51 3.15
C SER A 246 -13.41 8.19 2.94
N TRP A 247 -12.85 7.22 3.66
CA TRP A 247 -11.48 6.72 3.42
C TRP A 247 -11.37 5.85 2.15
N LEU A 248 -12.47 5.27 1.67
CA LEU A 248 -12.48 4.38 0.51
C LEU A 248 -12.12 5.12 -0.79
N PRO A 249 -12.72 6.29 -1.14
CA PRO A 249 -12.28 7.08 -2.30
C PRO A 249 -10.78 7.38 -2.29
N ILE A 250 -10.22 7.72 -1.13
CA ILE A 250 -8.79 8.00 -0.94
C ILE A 250 -7.95 6.75 -1.28
N LEU A 251 -8.34 5.59 -0.75
CA LEU A 251 -7.65 4.33 -1.00
C LEU A 251 -7.71 3.96 -2.49
N ILE A 252 -8.88 4.09 -3.13
CA ILE A 252 -9.05 3.79 -4.55
C ILE A 252 -8.19 4.74 -5.40
N LEU A 253 -8.25 6.05 -5.14
CA LEU A 253 -7.43 7.05 -5.84
C LEU A 253 -5.93 6.71 -5.74
N CYS A 254 -5.44 6.41 -4.53
CA CYS A 254 -4.06 5.96 -4.29
C CYS A 254 -3.71 4.69 -5.09
N SER A 255 -4.59 3.69 -5.13
CA SER A 255 -4.34 2.42 -5.82
C SER A 255 -4.17 2.58 -7.34
N ILE A 256 -4.73 3.63 -7.93
CA ILE A 256 -4.63 3.93 -9.36
C ILE A 256 -3.35 4.68 -9.69
N LEU A 257 -2.87 5.52 -8.77
CA LEU A 257 -1.54 6.12 -8.89
C LEU A 257 -0.48 5.03 -9.00
N ASP A 258 -0.64 3.98 -8.20
CA ASP A 258 0.17 2.77 -8.26
C ASP A 258 -0.28 1.77 -9.35
N ARG A 259 -1.22 2.12 -10.24
CA ARG A 259 -1.58 1.24 -11.36
C ARG A 259 -0.71 1.53 -12.59
N ASN A 260 0.06 0.53 -13.00
CA ASN A 260 0.67 0.41 -14.33
C ASN A 260 -0.17 -0.52 -15.23
N PRO A 261 0.09 -0.63 -16.55
CA PRO A 261 -0.97 -0.85 -17.54
C PRO A 261 -1.84 -2.11 -17.41
N VAL A 262 -2.97 -2.08 -18.14
CA VAL A 262 -4.18 -2.93 -18.04
C VAL A 262 -3.95 -4.44 -17.82
N ALA A 263 -2.85 -5.02 -18.32
CA ALA A 263 -2.54 -6.46 -18.18
C ALA A 263 -1.23 -6.69 -17.42
N SER A 264 -1.33 -7.00 -16.12
CA SER A 264 -0.17 -7.25 -15.24
C SER A 264 0.70 -8.42 -15.71
N GLU A 265 0.10 -9.46 -16.29
CA GLU A 265 0.82 -10.64 -16.80
C GLU A 265 1.60 -10.38 -18.09
N ASP A 266 1.08 -9.54 -18.99
CA ASP A 266 1.78 -9.18 -20.24
C ASP A 266 3.02 -8.33 -19.91
N ILE A 267 2.88 -7.38 -19.00
CA ILE A 267 4.01 -6.59 -18.49
C ILE A 267 5.04 -7.51 -17.82
N GLN A 268 4.60 -8.42 -16.95
CA GLN A 268 5.50 -9.40 -16.32
C GLN A 268 6.29 -10.19 -17.36
N ARG A 269 5.64 -10.64 -18.44
CA ARG A 269 6.30 -11.36 -19.54
C ARG A 269 7.31 -10.48 -20.27
N LYS A 270 6.97 -9.22 -20.55
CA LYS A 270 7.87 -8.26 -21.19
C LYS A 270 9.09 -7.91 -20.32
N LEU A 271 8.89 -7.75 -19.01
CA LEU A 271 9.95 -7.52 -18.03
C LEU A 271 10.89 -8.73 -17.92
N ASN A 272 10.33 -9.93 -17.79
CA ASN A 272 11.14 -11.17 -17.75
C ASN A 272 11.92 -11.35 -19.04
N LYS A 273 11.33 -11.05 -20.21
CA LYS A 273 12.03 -11.09 -21.50
C LYS A 273 13.21 -10.13 -21.55
N LEU A 274 13.10 -8.93 -20.96
CA LEU A 274 14.24 -8.01 -20.87
C LEU A 274 15.36 -8.60 -20.01
N VAL A 275 15.03 -9.15 -18.84
CA VAL A 275 16.01 -9.75 -17.92
C VAL A 275 16.68 -10.97 -18.56
N ASP A 276 15.90 -11.85 -19.19
CA ASP A 276 16.41 -13.06 -19.86
C ASP A 276 17.38 -12.70 -21.00
N LEU A 277 17.08 -11.67 -21.81
CA LEU A 277 17.99 -11.18 -22.85
C LEU A 277 19.31 -10.65 -22.28
N VAL A 278 19.28 -9.97 -21.12
CA VAL A 278 20.49 -9.50 -20.45
C VAL A 278 21.29 -10.69 -19.91
N CYS A 279 20.65 -11.70 -19.32
CA CYS A 279 21.32 -12.94 -18.92
C CYS A 279 22.02 -13.60 -20.11
N ASP A 280 21.32 -13.79 -21.23
CA ASP A 280 21.86 -14.43 -22.44
C ASP A 280 23.07 -13.67 -22.99
N SER A 281 23.05 -12.34 -22.88
CA SER A 281 24.13 -11.47 -23.36
C SER A 281 25.35 -11.48 -22.43
N LEU A 282 25.16 -11.69 -21.13
CA LEU A 282 26.26 -11.81 -20.16
C LEU A 282 26.88 -13.22 -20.13
N LEU A 283 26.11 -14.24 -20.56
CA LEU A 283 26.59 -15.61 -20.71
C LEU A 283 27.52 -15.76 -21.93
N ASP A 284 27.28 -14.99 -22.99
CA ASP A 284 28.17 -14.95 -24.16
C ASP A 284 29.54 -14.31 -23.80
N PRO A 285 30.66 -15.07 -23.88
CA PRO A 285 31.96 -14.55 -23.49
C PRO A 285 32.41 -13.35 -24.32
N LYS A 286 32.07 -13.33 -25.62
CA LYS A 286 32.47 -12.25 -26.52
C LYS A 286 31.77 -10.95 -26.15
N THR A 287 30.44 -10.97 -26.05
CA THR A 287 29.63 -9.81 -25.66
C THR A 287 29.97 -9.32 -24.25
N ARG A 288 30.23 -10.24 -23.30
CA ARG A 288 30.66 -9.89 -21.94
C ARG A 288 32.01 -9.16 -21.93
N ASN A 289 32.99 -9.65 -22.68
CA ASN A 289 34.30 -9.01 -22.73
C ASN A 289 34.21 -7.64 -23.42
N GLU A 290 33.48 -7.52 -24.53
CA GLU A 290 33.19 -6.23 -25.18
C GLU A 290 32.54 -5.24 -24.19
N TYR A 291 31.63 -5.71 -23.35
CA TYR A 291 30.98 -4.89 -22.33
C TYR A 291 31.92 -4.47 -21.20
N ILE A 292 32.83 -5.34 -20.75
CA ILE A 292 33.81 -4.99 -19.72
C ILE A 292 34.81 -3.95 -20.27
N THR A 293 35.29 -4.15 -21.50
CA THR A 293 36.21 -3.21 -22.17
C THR A 293 35.59 -1.85 -22.43
N SER A 294 34.26 -1.76 -22.44
CA SER A 294 33.55 -0.49 -22.67
C SER A 294 33.68 0.48 -21.49
N PHE A 295 34.03 -0.03 -20.30
CA PHE A 295 34.36 0.77 -19.11
C PHE A 295 35.86 1.07 -18.96
N ALA A 296 36.67 0.78 -19.99
CA ALA A 296 38.11 1.00 -19.94
C ALA A 296 38.45 2.47 -19.67
N GLY A 297 39.36 2.71 -18.72
CA GLY A 297 39.83 4.05 -18.35
C GLY A 297 39.03 4.75 -17.24
N LEU A 298 38.03 4.08 -16.65
CA LEU A 298 37.37 4.54 -15.43
C LEU A 298 38.08 3.98 -14.18
N PRO A 299 38.12 4.73 -13.05
CA PRO A 299 38.78 4.26 -11.83
C PRO A 299 38.16 2.98 -11.24
N GLN A 300 36.94 2.63 -11.64
CA GLN A 300 36.17 1.48 -11.13
C GLN A 300 36.21 0.26 -12.06
N GLU A 301 36.99 0.29 -13.14
CA GLU A 301 37.03 -0.74 -14.19
C GLU A 301 37.22 -2.16 -13.63
N GLN A 302 38.24 -2.35 -12.78
CA GLN A 302 38.55 -3.67 -12.19
C GLN A 302 37.40 -4.23 -11.34
N HIS A 303 36.74 -3.35 -10.58
CA HIS A 303 35.59 -3.73 -9.75
C HIS A 303 34.38 -4.12 -10.61
N ILE A 304 34.12 -3.39 -11.71
CA ILE A 304 33.04 -3.71 -12.65
C ILE A 304 33.32 -5.05 -13.33
N ALA A 305 34.55 -5.29 -13.80
CA ALA A 305 34.93 -6.54 -14.44
C ALA A 305 34.72 -7.75 -13.53
N PHE A 306 35.14 -7.65 -12.26
CA PHE A 306 34.92 -8.68 -11.25
C PHE A 306 33.43 -8.89 -10.98
N TRP A 307 32.67 -7.81 -10.82
CA TRP A 307 31.25 -7.88 -10.50
C TRP A 307 30.41 -8.46 -11.64
N VAL A 308 30.66 -8.03 -12.89
CA VAL A 308 30.01 -8.56 -14.09
C VAL A 308 30.28 -10.05 -14.24
N SER A 309 31.52 -10.49 -14.00
CA SER A 309 31.88 -11.91 -14.03
C SER A 309 31.14 -12.73 -12.96
N LYS A 310 31.01 -12.17 -11.75
CA LYS A 310 30.26 -12.79 -10.64
C LYS A 310 28.77 -12.92 -10.95
N ILE A 311 28.17 -11.90 -11.59
CA ILE A 311 26.77 -11.94 -12.04
C ILE A 311 26.60 -12.98 -13.14
N ALA A 312 27.49 -13.01 -14.14
CA ALA A 312 27.44 -13.96 -15.25
C ALA A 312 27.49 -15.41 -14.75
N ALA A 313 28.30 -15.72 -13.74
CA ALA A 313 28.39 -17.05 -13.13
C ALA A 313 27.06 -17.53 -12.50
N LYS A 314 26.17 -16.61 -12.13
CA LYS A 314 24.84 -16.92 -11.57
C LYS A 314 23.69 -16.67 -12.55
N ALA A 315 23.96 -16.17 -13.75
CA ALA A 315 22.94 -15.76 -14.72
C ALA A 315 22.00 -16.93 -15.12
N ASP A 316 22.53 -18.15 -15.28
CA ASP A 316 21.73 -19.35 -15.58
C ASP A 316 20.70 -19.68 -14.49
N LEU A 317 21.02 -19.41 -13.22
CA LEU A 317 20.11 -19.63 -12.09
C LEU A 317 19.02 -18.57 -12.02
N ILE A 318 19.36 -17.34 -12.45
CA ILE A 318 18.50 -16.16 -12.46
C ILE A 318 17.52 -16.19 -13.64
N LYS A 319 17.96 -16.71 -14.79
CA LYS A 319 17.19 -16.84 -16.02
C LYS A 319 15.89 -17.64 -15.78
N GLY A 320 14.82 -17.19 -16.44
CA GLY A 320 13.52 -17.84 -16.41
C GLY A 320 12.68 -17.45 -15.20
N ASN A 321 11.66 -16.62 -15.46
CA ASN A 321 10.67 -16.15 -14.49
C ASN A 321 11.29 -15.42 -13.29
N TYR A 322 12.14 -14.42 -13.57
CA TYR A 322 12.71 -13.53 -12.54
C TYR A 322 11.60 -12.91 -11.67
N PHE A 323 10.60 -12.32 -12.33
CA PHE A 323 9.37 -11.85 -11.73
C PHE A 323 8.31 -12.96 -11.76
N HIS A 324 7.73 -13.24 -10.60
CA HIS A 324 6.73 -14.28 -10.37
C HIS A 324 5.51 -13.72 -9.63
N GLY A 325 4.69 -12.96 -10.35
CA GLY A 325 3.40 -12.47 -9.90
C GLY A 325 3.36 -10.98 -9.54
N PHE A 326 2.15 -10.42 -9.65
CA PHE A 326 1.84 -9.03 -9.32
C PHE A 326 1.62 -8.85 -7.81
N ALA A 327 2.20 -7.80 -7.25
CA ALA A 327 2.18 -7.47 -5.82
C ALA A 327 1.78 -6.04 -5.50
N GLY A 328 1.75 -5.15 -6.50
CA GLY A 328 1.36 -3.75 -6.33
C GLY A 328 -0.03 -3.57 -5.74
N GLN A 329 -0.37 -2.32 -5.42
CA GLN A 329 -1.66 -1.89 -4.87
C GLN A 329 -1.98 -2.55 -3.53
N ALA A 330 -0.93 -2.80 -2.74
CA ALA A 330 -1.01 -3.53 -1.48
C ALA A 330 -1.70 -4.90 -1.58
N ARG A 331 -1.71 -5.58 -2.73
CA ARG A 331 -2.33 -6.91 -2.87
C ARG A 331 -1.64 -7.98 -2.03
N THR A 332 -0.37 -7.74 -1.68
CA THR A 332 0.44 -8.74 -0.99
C THR A 332 1.19 -8.13 0.19
N ARG A 333 1.15 -8.83 1.33
CA ARG A 333 1.83 -8.44 2.56
C ARG A 333 3.34 -8.61 2.43
N PHE A 334 4.08 -7.77 3.14
CA PHE A 334 5.55 -7.83 3.22
C PHE A 334 6.27 -7.72 1.88
N HIS A 335 5.65 -7.06 0.90
CA HIS A 335 6.25 -6.78 -0.39
C HIS A 335 7.03 -5.46 -0.31
N TYR A 336 8.32 -5.51 -0.61
CA TYR A 336 9.22 -4.36 -0.51
C TYR A 336 9.69 -3.85 -1.88
N GLY A 337 9.40 -4.60 -2.94
CA GLY A 337 9.76 -4.28 -4.31
C GLY A 337 11.27 -4.19 -4.60
N ALA A 338 11.63 -4.19 -5.88
CA ALA A 338 13.02 -4.04 -6.34
C ALA A 338 13.55 -2.62 -6.17
N ALA A 339 12.64 -1.65 -6.35
CA ALA A 339 13.03 -0.29 -6.64
C ALA A 339 13.59 0.41 -5.41
N TYR A 340 13.02 0.14 -4.23
CA TYR A 340 13.47 0.77 -3.01
C TYR A 340 14.96 0.49 -2.71
N ALA A 341 15.39 -0.78 -2.79
CA ALA A 341 16.79 -1.17 -2.55
C ALA A 341 17.74 -0.48 -3.53
N ILE A 342 17.42 -0.56 -4.84
CA ILE A 342 18.20 0.10 -5.88
C ILE A 342 18.26 1.61 -5.65
N LEU A 343 17.14 2.26 -5.33
CA LEU A 343 17.08 3.71 -5.13
C LEU A 343 17.92 4.17 -3.94
N VAL A 344 17.85 3.48 -2.81
CA VAL A 344 18.65 3.83 -1.61
C VAL A 344 20.14 3.69 -1.90
N ASP A 345 20.51 2.62 -2.60
CA ASP A 345 21.91 2.36 -2.90
C ASP A 345 22.48 3.35 -3.90
N ILE A 346 21.77 3.69 -4.98
CA ILE A 346 22.23 4.71 -5.93
C ILE A 346 22.21 6.12 -5.32
N GLU A 347 21.28 6.39 -4.39
CA GLU A 347 21.21 7.63 -3.62
C GLU A 347 22.54 7.82 -2.89
N LYS A 348 22.95 6.80 -2.13
CA LYS A 348 24.16 6.83 -1.31
C LYS A 348 25.45 6.71 -2.15
N ALA A 349 25.44 5.94 -3.22
CA ALA A 349 26.62 5.67 -4.03
C ALA A 349 27.07 6.85 -4.88
N TYR A 350 26.13 7.66 -5.40
CA TYR A 350 26.47 8.67 -6.40
C TYR A 350 25.60 9.93 -6.33
N ILE A 351 24.27 9.78 -6.26
CA ILE A 351 23.35 10.92 -6.45
C ILE A 351 23.43 11.92 -5.28
N ALA A 352 23.63 11.46 -4.04
CA ALA A 352 23.64 12.34 -2.87
C ALA A 352 24.87 13.22 -2.74
N GLU A 353 26.01 12.78 -3.24
CA GLU A 353 27.23 13.58 -3.23
C GLU A 353 27.21 14.65 -4.32
N ARG A 354 26.70 14.31 -5.52
CA ARG A 354 26.69 15.22 -6.68
C ARG A 354 25.51 16.20 -6.66
N GLY A 355 24.40 15.83 -6.03
CA GLY A 355 23.19 16.66 -5.95
C GLY A 355 22.55 16.92 -7.32
N ARG A 356 22.11 18.16 -7.57
CA ARG A 356 21.55 18.53 -8.88
C ARG A 356 22.63 18.58 -9.95
N ASN A 357 22.27 18.14 -11.17
CA ASN A 357 23.14 17.97 -12.33
C ASN A 357 24.11 16.79 -12.19
N TRP A 358 23.65 15.72 -11.55
CA TRP A 358 24.45 14.50 -11.35
C TRP A 358 24.76 13.75 -12.66
N LEU A 359 24.00 13.98 -13.75
CA LEU A 359 24.23 13.35 -15.07
C LEU A 359 25.21 14.15 -15.95
N SER A 360 25.98 15.08 -15.37
CA SER A 360 26.95 15.90 -16.11
C SER A 360 28.07 15.07 -16.76
N ASP A 361 28.52 13.99 -16.11
CA ASP A 361 29.33 12.94 -16.72
C ASP A 361 28.50 11.65 -16.85
N PRO A 362 27.97 11.34 -18.05
CA PRO A 362 27.10 10.19 -18.23
C PRO A 362 27.84 8.85 -18.16
N LYS A 363 29.15 8.82 -18.46
CA LYS A 363 29.94 7.58 -18.41
C LYS A 363 30.23 7.20 -16.96
N GLU A 364 30.72 8.16 -16.17
CA GLU A 364 30.96 7.98 -14.73
C GLU A 364 29.65 7.65 -14.01
N ALA A 365 28.57 8.41 -14.27
CA ALA A 365 27.28 8.19 -13.64
C ALA A 365 26.73 6.78 -13.92
N ARG A 366 26.76 6.31 -15.17
CA ARG A 366 26.28 4.96 -15.51
C ARG A 366 27.12 3.86 -14.86
N ALA A 367 28.43 4.01 -14.83
CA ALA A 367 29.32 3.05 -14.18
C ALA A 367 29.02 2.94 -12.67
N ALA A 368 28.90 4.08 -11.99
CA ALA A 368 28.55 4.14 -10.57
C ALA A 368 27.16 3.58 -10.26
N LEU A 369 26.15 3.85 -11.10
CA LEU A 369 24.79 3.31 -10.96
C LEU A 369 24.73 1.79 -11.17
N VAL A 370 25.55 1.24 -12.06
CA VAL A 370 25.64 -0.21 -12.30
C VAL A 370 26.34 -0.92 -11.14
N LEU A 371 27.42 -0.35 -10.62
CA LEU A 371 28.17 -0.91 -9.49
C LEU A 371 27.37 -0.81 -8.17
N GLY A 372 26.95 0.41 -7.81
CA GLY A 372 26.43 0.80 -6.50
C GLY A 372 27.34 0.44 -5.31
N GLN A 373 26.87 0.63 -4.07
CA GLN A 373 27.67 0.28 -2.88
C GLN A 373 27.63 -1.22 -2.59
N LEU A 374 28.79 -1.81 -2.28
CA LEU A 374 28.96 -3.25 -2.04
C LEU A 374 28.67 -3.66 -0.59
N ASP A 375 28.46 -2.71 0.33
CA ASP A 375 28.50 -2.96 1.78
C ASP A 375 27.14 -3.33 2.39
N GLN A 376 26.03 -3.00 1.75
CA GLN A 376 24.68 -3.30 2.27
C GLN A 376 23.84 -3.93 1.15
N GLY A 377 23.37 -5.17 1.34
CA GLY A 377 22.30 -5.70 0.48
C GLY A 377 20.97 -5.01 0.79
N CYS A 378 19.89 -5.33 0.06
CA CYS A 378 18.54 -4.77 0.26
C CYS A 378 18.20 -4.55 1.75
N THR A 379 18.41 -3.35 2.30
CA THR A 379 18.03 -3.07 3.68
C THR A 379 16.53 -2.85 3.70
N TRP A 380 15.79 -3.73 4.39
CA TRP A 380 14.33 -3.82 4.26
C TRP A 380 13.54 -2.89 5.19
N PHE A 381 14.18 -2.21 6.15
CA PHE A 381 13.52 -1.19 6.99
C PHE A 381 14.08 0.20 6.71
N ASP A 382 13.19 1.18 6.65
CA ASP A 382 13.53 2.59 6.71
C ASP A 382 12.69 3.27 7.78
N GLY A 383 13.29 4.15 8.60
CA GLY A 383 12.53 5.04 9.47
C GLY A 383 11.57 5.94 8.68
N ARG A 384 11.88 6.19 7.39
CA ARG A 384 11.00 6.89 6.44
C ARG A 384 9.64 6.18 6.24
N GLN A 385 9.54 4.87 6.48
CA GLN A 385 8.27 4.12 6.41
C GLN A 385 7.30 4.52 7.53
N LEU A 386 7.79 5.02 8.67
CA LEU A 386 6.92 5.43 9.78
C LEU A 386 6.02 6.59 9.39
N TRP A 387 6.50 7.52 8.56
CA TRP A 387 5.66 8.61 8.07
C TRP A 387 4.47 8.11 7.25
N THR A 388 4.68 7.16 6.33
CA THR A 388 3.56 6.60 5.53
C THR A 388 2.58 5.79 6.36
N VAL A 389 3.05 5.15 7.44
CA VAL A 389 2.22 4.47 8.43
C VAL A 389 1.41 5.47 9.26
N LEU A 390 2.04 6.53 9.77
CA LEU A 390 1.36 7.59 10.53
C LEU A 390 0.32 8.31 9.66
N ALA A 391 0.66 8.62 8.41
CA ALA A 391 -0.25 9.22 7.45
C ALA A 391 -1.45 8.32 7.18
N SER A 392 -1.27 7.00 7.03
CA SER A 392 -2.41 6.09 6.81
C SER A 392 -3.30 5.96 8.05
N ILE A 393 -2.72 5.94 9.25
CA ILE A 393 -3.47 5.96 10.52
C ILE A 393 -4.27 7.26 10.62
N PHE A 394 -3.66 8.40 10.32
CA PHE A 394 -4.34 9.70 10.36
C PHE A 394 -5.48 9.79 9.35
N LEU A 395 -5.27 9.34 8.11
CA LEU A 395 -6.31 9.40 7.07
C LEU A 395 -7.50 8.50 7.40
N VAL A 396 -7.28 7.22 7.73
CA VAL A 396 -8.38 6.30 8.03
C VAL A 396 -8.99 6.60 9.41
N GLY A 397 -8.15 6.86 10.40
CA GLY A 397 -8.55 7.15 11.78
C GLY A 397 -9.24 8.49 11.92
N GLY A 398 -8.71 9.57 11.35
CA GLY A 398 -9.32 10.90 11.39
C GLY A 398 -10.71 10.92 10.75
N ILE A 399 -10.88 10.23 9.61
CA ILE A 399 -12.19 10.05 8.98
C ILE A 399 -13.14 9.23 9.87
N SER A 400 -12.65 8.12 10.45
CA SER A 400 -13.46 7.28 11.34
C SER A 400 -13.86 8.01 12.62
N VAL A 401 -13.01 8.90 13.14
CA VAL A 401 -13.28 9.73 14.33
C VAL A 401 -14.43 10.69 14.07
N GLY A 402 -14.51 11.33 12.90
CA GLY A 402 -15.63 12.24 12.62
C GLY A 402 -16.98 11.53 12.60
N ALA A 403 -17.07 10.34 11.99
CA ALA A 403 -18.26 9.50 12.03
C ALA A 403 -18.60 9.01 13.46
N PHE A 404 -17.56 8.69 14.24
CA PHE A 404 -17.71 8.30 15.65
C PHE A 404 -18.26 9.45 16.49
N VAL A 405 -17.69 10.65 16.41
CA VAL A 405 -18.12 11.84 17.18
C VAL A 405 -19.58 12.16 16.90
N LEU A 406 -19.98 12.11 15.63
CA LEU A 406 -21.37 12.36 15.24
C LEU A 406 -22.30 11.30 15.85
N SER A 407 -22.00 10.02 15.65
CA SER A 407 -22.87 8.94 16.14
C SER A 407 -22.86 8.77 17.67
N PHE A 408 -21.80 9.21 18.35
CA PHE A 408 -21.63 9.09 19.81
C PHE A 408 -22.42 10.14 20.58
N ASN A 409 -22.65 11.28 19.95
CA ASN A 409 -23.52 12.31 20.49
C ASN A 409 -24.95 12.22 19.93
N THR A 410 -25.27 11.27 19.05
CA THR A 410 -26.58 11.15 18.39
C THR A 410 -27.07 9.70 18.28
N PRO A 411 -28.04 9.27 19.13
CA PRO A 411 -28.65 10.02 20.24
C PRO A 411 -27.69 10.25 21.42
N THR A 412 -28.04 11.16 22.34
CA THR A 412 -27.19 11.71 23.43
C THR A 412 -26.69 10.71 24.50
N VAL A 413 -27.03 9.44 24.34
CA VAL A 413 -26.81 8.31 25.27
C VAL A 413 -25.42 7.68 25.20
N GLY A 414 -24.58 8.02 24.22
CA GLY A 414 -23.16 7.64 24.18
C GLY A 414 -22.81 6.40 23.34
N LEU A 415 -22.14 5.40 23.93
CA LEU A 415 -21.58 4.26 23.19
C LEU A 415 -22.65 3.18 22.93
N GLY A 416 -23.34 3.27 21.80
CA GLY A 416 -24.27 2.25 21.31
C GLY A 416 -23.66 1.32 20.25
N CYS A 417 -24.51 0.46 19.68
CA CYS A 417 -24.09 -0.52 18.67
C CYS A 417 -23.42 0.11 17.44
N ARG A 418 -23.87 1.31 17.02
CA ARG A 418 -23.34 2.02 15.84
C ARG A 418 -21.92 2.52 16.08
N THR A 419 -21.74 3.29 17.15
CA THR A 419 -20.45 3.90 17.53
C THR A 419 -19.45 2.86 17.99
N GLY A 420 -19.89 1.89 18.78
CA GLY A 420 -19.09 0.71 19.13
C GLY A 420 -18.71 -0.10 17.89
N GLY A 421 -19.61 -0.19 16.91
CA GLY A 421 -19.35 -0.82 15.62
C GLY A 421 -18.18 -0.18 14.86
N TYR A 422 -18.21 1.14 14.70
CA TYR A 422 -17.11 1.90 14.06
C TYR A 422 -15.80 1.77 14.83
N LEU A 423 -15.86 1.81 16.17
CA LEU A 423 -14.68 1.64 17.03
C LEU A 423 -14.06 0.25 16.87
N ILE A 424 -14.86 -0.82 16.90
CA ILE A 424 -14.38 -2.20 16.71
C ILE A 424 -13.69 -2.34 15.35
N PHE A 425 -14.30 -1.82 14.28
CA PHE A 425 -13.70 -1.87 12.94
C PHE A 425 -12.31 -1.23 12.91
N PHE A 426 -12.18 -0.03 13.50
CA PHE A 426 -10.92 0.71 13.52
C PHE A 426 -9.87 0.05 14.42
N VAL A 427 -10.26 -0.45 15.60
CA VAL A 427 -9.36 -1.17 16.52
C VAL A 427 -8.82 -2.44 15.87
N VAL A 428 -9.68 -3.23 15.21
CA VAL A 428 -9.23 -4.43 14.46
C VAL A 428 -8.27 -4.04 13.34
N ALA A 429 -8.55 -2.96 12.60
CA ALA A 429 -7.66 -2.47 11.55
C ALA A 429 -6.29 -2.01 12.10
N LEU A 430 -6.25 -1.37 13.28
CA LEU A 430 -5.01 -1.01 13.97
C LEU A 430 -4.24 -2.24 14.46
N VAL A 431 -4.92 -3.21 15.08
CA VAL A 431 -4.29 -4.48 15.52
C VAL A 431 -3.68 -5.20 14.34
N LEU A 432 -4.37 -5.26 13.19
CA LEU A 432 -3.85 -5.84 11.96
C LEU A 432 -2.58 -5.13 11.47
N LEU A 433 -2.52 -3.80 11.56
CA LEU A 433 -1.35 -3.01 11.19
C LEU A 433 -0.18 -3.27 12.15
N PHE A 434 -0.40 -3.14 13.47
CA PHE A 434 0.65 -3.36 14.46
C PHE A 434 1.18 -4.79 14.42
N ALA A 435 0.30 -5.78 14.28
CA ALA A 435 0.71 -7.16 14.12
C ALA A 435 1.52 -7.37 12.83
N GLU A 436 1.21 -6.65 11.74
CA GLU A 436 2.01 -6.69 10.51
C GLU A 436 3.40 -6.09 10.74
N ILE A 437 3.51 -4.94 11.40
CA ILE A 437 4.78 -4.28 11.74
C ILE A 437 5.62 -5.17 12.68
N VAL A 438 5.02 -5.72 13.73
CA VAL A 438 5.69 -6.62 14.69
C VAL A 438 6.14 -7.90 14.02
N THR A 439 5.26 -8.54 13.22
CA THR A 439 5.63 -9.72 12.44
C THR A 439 6.79 -9.41 11.53
N TRP A 440 6.74 -8.26 10.87
CA TRP A 440 7.77 -7.84 9.97
C TRP A 440 9.11 -7.62 10.71
N TRP A 441 9.09 -6.92 11.83
CA TRP A 441 10.27 -6.70 12.69
C TRP A 441 10.89 -8.04 13.09
N LEU A 442 10.11 -8.92 13.70
CA LEU A 442 10.57 -10.21 14.23
C LEU A 442 11.09 -11.16 13.16
N THR A 443 10.57 -11.06 11.93
CA THR A 443 10.95 -11.96 10.83
C THR A 443 11.95 -11.32 9.87
N SER A 444 12.35 -10.06 10.10
CA SER A 444 13.35 -9.42 9.25
C SER A 444 14.70 -10.15 9.41
N PRO A 445 15.37 -10.55 8.30
CA PRO A 445 16.64 -11.28 8.35
C PRO A 445 17.83 -10.45 8.88
N LEU A 446 17.56 -9.28 9.46
CA LEU A 446 18.55 -8.29 9.87
C LEU A 446 19.30 -8.64 11.16
N TRP A 447 18.88 -9.68 11.89
CA TRP A 447 19.55 -10.01 13.14
C TRP A 447 20.90 -10.73 12.94
N ASN A 448 21.04 -11.55 11.87
CA ASN A 448 22.28 -12.30 11.58
C ASN A 448 22.54 -12.35 10.05
N GLN A 449 22.99 -11.23 9.47
CA GLN A 449 23.28 -11.10 8.04
C GLN A 449 24.35 -12.12 7.58
N ASP A 450 25.34 -12.42 8.42
CA ASP A 450 26.48 -13.29 8.08
C ASP A 450 26.12 -14.79 8.06
N GLN A 451 25.30 -15.27 9.00
CA GLN A 451 24.88 -16.68 9.05
C GLN A 451 23.95 -17.05 7.88
N PHE A 452 23.16 -16.10 7.38
CA PHE A 452 22.24 -16.31 6.28
C PHE A 452 22.96 -16.43 4.94
N HIS A 453 23.98 -15.59 4.70
CA HIS A 453 24.81 -15.67 3.49
C HIS A 453 25.58 -16.98 3.41
N ALA A 454 26.18 -17.44 4.52
CA ALA A 454 26.84 -18.75 4.58
C ALA A 454 25.88 -19.92 4.26
N HIS A 455 24.62 -19.85 4.73
CA HIS A 455 23.60 -20.86 4.43
C HIS A 455 23.15 -20.85 2.96
N LEU A 456 23.06 -19.67 2.34
CA LEU A 456 22.72 -19.53 0.92
C LEU A 456 23.85 -20.01 0.00
N GLU A 457 25.10 -19.76 0.36
CA GLU A 457 26.26 -20.27 -0.38
C GLU A 457 26.33 -21.81 -0.31
N ALA A 458 26.11 -22.38 0.87
CA ALA A 458 25.98 -23.83 1.04
C ALA A 458 24.79 -24.42 0.26
N TYR A 459 23.67 -23.68 0.15
CA TYR A 459 22.51 -24.09 -0.65
C TYR A 459 22.78 -24.03 -2.16
N ALA A 460 23.43 -22.98 -2.64
CA ALA A 460 23.76 -22.81 -4.06
C ALA A 460 24.70 -23.91 -4.54
N GLN A 461 25.69 -24.30 -3.72
CA GLN A 461 26.58 -25.43 -3.99
C GLN A 461 25.83 -26.77 -4.04
N ASN A 462 24.87 -27.00 -3.13
CA ASN A 462 24.09 -28.24 -3.06
C ASN A 462 22.94 -28.35 -4.09
N SER A 463 22.52 -27.25 -4.71
CA SER A 463 21.40 -27.25 -5.67
C SER A 463 21.73 -27.89 -7.02
N LYS A 464 23.02 -28.04 -7.37
CA LYS A 464 23.46 -28.73 -8.60
C LYS A 464 23.15 -30.24 -8.58
N THR A 465 22.85 -30.80 -7.40
CA THR A 465 22.75 -32.26 -7.20
C THR A 465 21.36 -32.73 -6.74
N ARG A 466 20.38 -31.84 -6.49
CA ARG A 466 19.11 -32.25 -5.84
C ARG A 466 17.85 -31.81 -6.58
N ARG A 467 17.01 -32.79 -6.91
CA ARG A 467 15.65 -32.61 -7.45
C ARG A 467 14.81 -31.73 -6.51
N LYS A 468 14.10 -30.78 -7.12
CA LYS A 468 13.17 -29.79 -6.53
C LYS A 468 12.49 -30.27 -5.24
N THR A 469 12.86 -29.68 -4.11
CA THR A 469 12.01 -29.18 -3.01
C THR A 469 12.88 -29.06 -1.77
N ILE A 470 12.94 -27.86 -1.17
CA ILE A 470 13.04 -27.56 0.28
C ILE A 470 13.36 -26.06 0.38
N PHE A 471 12.37 -25.28 0.83
CA PHE A 471 12.48 -23.85 1.10
C PHE A 471 13.29 -23.62 2.39
N ALA A 472 14.27 -22.71 2.31
CA ALA A 472 15.13 -22.32 3.43
C ALA A 472 14.33 -21.73 4.60
N SER A 473 14.58 -22.24 5.80
CA SER A 473 13.97 -21.82 7.06
C SER A 473 14.80 -20.77 7.79
N LEU A 474 14.19 -19.65 8.18
CA LEU A 474 14.83 -18.66 9.06
C LEU A 474 14.85 -19.12 10.54
N PRO A 475 15.95 -18.89 11.28
CA PRO A 475 16.08 -19.21 12.69
C PRO A 475 15.48 -18.07 13.54
N GLY A 476 14.45 -18.37 14.34
CA GLY A 476 13.86 -17.36 15.24
C GLY A 476 12.54 -17.78 15.87
N MET A 477 11.79 -18.70 15.23
CA MET A 477 10.52 -19.24 15.74
C MET A 477 10.52 -20.77 15.83
N ALA A 478 11.59 -21.36 16.35
CA ALA A 478 11.70 -22.82 16.46
C ALA A 478 10.77 -23.43 17.52
N SER A 479 10.42 -22.68 18.57
CA SER A 479 9.56 -23.13 19.67
C SER A 479 8.08 -23.18 19.28
N SER A 480 7.54 -22.13 18.63
CA SER A 480 6.12 -22.10 18.20
C SER A 480 5.82 -23.06 17.04
N ARG A 481 6.82 -23.40 16.22
CA ARG A 481 6.65 -24.37 15.13
C ARG A 481 6.42 -25.79 15.65
N ARG A 482 6.99 -26.17 16.81
CA ARG A 482 6.79 -27.52 17.39
C ARG A 482 5.38 -27.71 17.93
N THR A 483 4.85 -26.73 18.65
CA THR A 483 3.47 -26.75 19.17
C THR A 483 2.47 -26.70 18.02
N LEU A 484 2.71 -25.87 17.02
CA LEU A 484 1.87 -25.76 15.84
C LEU A 484 1.92 -27.01 14.94
N ALA A 485 3.09 -27.63 14.77
CA ALA A 485 3.22 -28.90 14.04
C ALA A 485 2.54 -30.07 14.77
N ARG A 486 2.29 -29.98 16.09
CA ARG A 486 1.42 -30.91 16.80
C ARG A 486 -0.05 -30.62 16.50
N LEU A 487 -0.46 -29.36 16.55
CA LEU A 487 -1.85 -28.96 16.30
C LEU A 487 -2.29 -29.25 14.85
N LEU A 488 -1.43 -28.99 13.87
CA LEU A 488 -1.65 -29.36 12.47
C LEU A 488 -1.72 -30.88 12.27
N ARG A 489 -0.97 -31.69 13.05
CA ARG A 489 -1.09 -33.16 13.01
C ARG A 489 -2.42 -33.65 13.55
N LEU A 490 -2.93 -33.02 14.62
CA LEU A 490 -4.27 -33.30 15.17
C LEU A 490 -5.37 -32.91 14.17
N LEU A 491 -5.24 -31.75 13.53
CA LEU A 491 -6.17 -31.32 12.48
C LEU A 491 -6.08 -32.21 11.23
N GLU A 492 -4.88 -32.64 10.83
CA GLU A 492 -4.67 -33.59 9.72
C GLU A 492 -5.41 -34.90 9.99
N THR A 493 -5.27 -35.46 11.20
CA THR A 493 -5.99 -36.67 11.59
C THR A 493 -7.51 -36.46 11.64
N GLY A 494 -7.98 -35.34 12.19
CA GLY A 494 -9.41 -34.99 12.23
C GLY A 494 -10.02 -34.81 10.83
N VAL A 495 -9.36 -34.07 9.94
CA VAL A 495 -9.84 -33.83 8.57
C VAL A 495 -9.82 -35.10 7.73
N LEU A 496 -8.78 -35.94 7.87
CA LEU A 496 -8.75 -37.26 7.22
C LEU A 496 -9.90 -38.14 7.70
N TRP A 497 -10.19 -38.14 9.01
CA TRP A 497 -11.31 -38.91 9.54
C TRP A 497 -12.64 -38.41 8.99
N ILE A 498 -12.92 -37.10 9.06
CA ILE A 498 -14.18 -36.49 8.60
C ILE A 498 -14.37 -36.66 7.08
N SER A 499 -13.34 -36.43 6.27
CA SER A 499 -13.44 -36.51 4.80
C SER A 499 -13.54 -37.95 4.27
N LEU A 500 -12.94 -38.92 4.95
CA LEU A 500 -13.02 -40.33 4.58
C LEU A 500 -14.27 -41.02 5.13
N MET A 501 -14.95 -40.46 6.14
CA MET A 501 -16.15 -41.05 6.74
C MET A 501 -17.31 -41.23 5.73
N PRO A 502 -17.68 -40.23 4.90
CA PRO A 502 -18.70 -40.36 3.87
C PRO A 502 -18.28 -41.31 2.73
N LEU A 503 -16.99 -41.26 2.32
CA LEU A 503 -16.44 -42.17 1.30
C LEU A 503 -16.39 -43.63 1.78
N ARG A 504 -16.33 -43.87 3.10
CA ARG A 504 -16.37 -45.21 3.69
C ARG A 504 -17.80 -45.75 3.76
N LEU A 505 -18.81 -44.89 3.89
CA LEU A 505 -20.22 -45.27 4.00
C LEU A 505 -20.90 -45.50 2.64
N LEU A 506 -20.50 -44.79 1.58
CA LEU A 506 -21.11 -44.94 0.24
C LEU A 506 -20.57 -46.18 -0.51
N PRO A 507 -21.42 -47.13 -0.95
CA PRO A 507 -21.01 -48.31 -1.71
C PRO A 507 -20.72 -47.93 -3.16
N THR A 508 -19.45 -47.72 -3.51
CA THR A 508 -19.01 -47.40 -4.88
C THR A 508 -17.92 -48.37 -5.35
N LYS A 509 -17.95 -48.74 -6.64
CA LYS A 509 -17.04 -49.73 -7.26
C LYS A 509 -15.55 -49.29 -7.24
N TYR A 510 -15.28 -47.99 -7.11
CA TYR A 510 -13.93 -47.38 -7.10
C TYR A 510 -13.49 -46.86 -5.72
N LYS A 511 -14.06 -47.40 -4.63
CA LYS A 511 -13.87 -46.92 -3.25
C LYS A 511 -12.40 -46.82 -2.82
N LYS A 512 -11.60 -47.87 -3.04
CA LYS A 512 -10.19 -47.92 -2.60
C LYS A 512 -9.34 -46.85 -3.30
N GLU A 513 -9.49 -46.72 -4.61
CA GLU A 513 -8.72 -45.78 -5.43
C GLU A 513 -9.06 -44.31 -5.09
N ARG A 514 -10.35 -43.96 -5.01
CA ARG A 514 -10.77 -42.61 -4.60
C ARG A 514 -10.31 -42.25 -3.19
N SER A 515 -10.40 -43.19 -2.24
CA SER A 515 -9.93 -42.94 -0.86
C SER A 515 -8.42 -42.69 -0.79
N ALA A 516 -7.61 -43.45 -1.55
CA ALA A 516 -6.16 -43.29 -1.59
C ALA A 516 -5.75 -41.97 -2.26
N ILE A 517 -6.44 -41.56 -3.33
CA ILE A 517 -6.21 -40.27 -4.00
C ILE A 517 -6.56 -39.11 -3.07
N THR A 518 -7.73 -39.14 -2.42
CA THR A 518 -8.14 -38.09 -1.47
C THR A 518 -7.19 -38.01 -0.27
N GLU A 519 -6.76 -39.15 0.28
CA GLU A 519 -5.77 -39.19 1.35
C GLU A 519 -4.43 -38.61 0.90
N ALA A 520 -3.94 -38.96 -0.30
CA ALA A 520 -2.70 -38.43 -0.84
C ALA A 520 -2.79 -36.90 -1.06
N ILE A 521 -3.93 -36.39 -1.55
CA ILE A 521 -4.15 -34.95 -1.74
C ILE A 521 -4.15 -34.23 -0.38
N ILE A 522 -4.85 -34.75 0.62
CA ILE A 522 -4.93 -34.16 1.96
C ILE A 522 -3.56 -34.16 2.63
N ARG A 523 -2.86 -35.30 2.64
CA ARG A 523 -1.50 -35.41 3.18
C ARG A 523 -0.53 -34.49 2.45
N ALA A 524 -0.59 -34.41 1.13
CA ALA A 524 0.22 -33.47 0.34
C ALA A 524 -0.08 -32.00 0.70
N HIS A 525 -1.35 -31.66 0.95
CA HIS A 525 -1.76 -30.33 1.38
C HIS A 525 -1.22 -29.98 2.78
N PHE A 526 -1.36 -30.88 3.75
CA PHE A 526 -0.86 -30.69 5.12
C PHE A 526 0.68 -30.68 5.19
N LEU A 527 1.36 -31.50 4.38
CA LEU A 527 2.82 -31.43 4.22
C LEU A 527 3.26 -30.07 3.67
N THR A 528 2.53 -29.53 2.70
CA THR A 528 2.79 -28.19 2.16
C THR A 528 2.58 -27.11 3.23
N LEU A 529 1.51 -27.21 4.03
CA LEU A 529 1.22 -26.31 5.16
C LEU A 529 2.32 -26.33 6.24
N ARG A 530 2.85 -27.52 6.58
CA ARG A 530 3.92 -27.69 7.57
C ARG A 530 5.26 -27.10 7.13
N ASN A 531 5.48 -27.01 5.82
CA ASN A 531 6.70 -26.45 5.22
C ASN A 531 6.59 -24.95 4.89
N LEU A 532 5.49 -24.29 5.27
CA LEU A 532 5.37 -22.84 5.10
C LEU A 532 6.33 -22.08 6.01
N THR A 533 6.83 -20.95 5.51
CA THR A 533 7.56 -19.96 6.31
C THR A 533 6.62 -19.36 7.37
N ALA A 534 7.17 -18.90 8.50
CA ALA A 534 6.38 -18.29 9.58
C ALA A 534 5.52 -17.12 9.09
N ARG A 535 6.03 -16.30 8.15
CA ARG A 535 5.28 -15.24 7.48
C ARG A 535 4.05 -15.75 6.73
N ASN A 536 4.22 -16.81 5.94
CA ASN A 536 3.11 -17.41 5.18
C ASN A 536 2.08 -18.06 6.10
N TRP A 537 2.53 -18.59 7.25
CA TRP A 537 1.63 -19.15 8.24
C TRP A 537 0.79 -18.07 8.93
N LEU A 538 1.42 -17.01 9.45
CA LEU A 538 0.70 -15.86 10.02
C LEU A 538 -0.24 -15.22 9.01
N GLN A 539 0.17 -15.12 7.74
CA GLN A 539 -0.69 -14.63 6.68
C GLN A 539 -1.98 -15.44 6.55
N ARG A 540 -1.89 -16.78 6.50
CA ARG A 540 -3.05 -17.65 6.28
C ARG A 540 -3.87 -17.89 7.54
N GLY A 541 -3.22 -18.02 8.71
CA GLY A 541 -3.86 -18.43 9.95
C GLY A 541 -4.36 -17.27 10.82
N PHE A 542 -3.74 -16.09 10.73
CA PHE A 542 -4.08 -14.93 11.56
C PHE A 542 -4.62 -13.78 10.73
N PHE A 543 -3.85 -13.32 9.75
CA PHE A 543 -4.17 -12.10 9.02
C PHE A 543 -5.39 -12.23 8.10
N THR A 544 -5.43 -13.23 7.21
CA THR A 544 -6.54 -13.37 6.25
C THR A 544 -7.89 -13.61 6.93
N PRO A 545 -8.02 -14.48 7.96
CA PRO A 545 -9.28 -14.66 8.67
C PRO A 545 -9.74 -13.38 9.37
N LEU A 546 -8.83 -12.63 9.99
CA LEU A 546 -9.17 -11.40 10.70
C LEU A 546 -9.51 -10.24 9.74
N GLU A 547 -8.83 -10.13 8.60
CA GLU A 547 -9.23 -9.24 7.49
C GLU A 547 -10.65 -9.57 7.01
N PHE A 548 -10.96 -10.86 6.84
CA PHE A 548 -12.29 -11.30 6.39
C PHE A 548 -13.37 -11.03 7.44
N ALA A 549 -13.09 -11.29 8.72
CA ALA A 549 -13.99 -10.93 9.80
C ALA A 549 -14.25 -9.41 9.83
N ASN A 550 -13.21 -8.59 9.63
CA ASN A 550 -13.37 -7.13 9.61
C ASN A 550 -14.09 -6.60 8.36
N LEU A 551 -13.88 -7.24 7.20
CA LEU A 551 -14.67 -7.00 5.98
C LEU A 551 -16.16 -7.28 6.24
N VAL A 552 -16.47 -8.48 6.76
CA VAL A 552 -17.85 -8.88 7.07
C VAL A 552 -18.46 -7.94 8.09
N TRP A 553 -17.68 -7.51 9.09
CA TRP A 553 -18.10 -6.51 10.07
C TRP A 553 -18.45 -5.18 9.41
N ALA A 554 -17.61 -4.65 8.52
CA ALA A 554 -17.91 -3.42 7.78
C ALA A 554 -19.17 -3.55 6.91
N CYS A 555 -19.32 -4.67 6.19
CA CYS A 555 -20.54 -4.95 5.42
C CYS A 555 -21.78 -5.05 6.32
N TYR A 556 -21.65 -5.67 7.50
CA TYR A 556 -22.71 -5.74 8.50
C TYR A 556 -23.10 -4.35 9.00
N LEU A 557 -22.14 -3.48 9.34
CA LEU A 557 -22.42 -2.12 9.78
C LEU A 557 -23.18 -1.34 8.70
N LEU A 558 -22.76 -1.44 7.44
CA LEU A 558 -23.44 -0.78 6.33
C LEU A 558 -24.86 -1.32 6.14
N ALA A 559 -25.02 -2.64 6.05
CA ALA A 559 -26.32 -3.25 5.87
C ALA A 559 -27.26 -2.91 7.03
N ALA A 560 -26.83 -3.15 8.28
CA ALA A 560 -27.61 -2.93 9.49
C ALA A 560 -28.04 -1.47 9.66
N GLN A 561 -27.17 -0.52 9.32
CA GLN A 561 -27.51 0.90 9.31
C GLN A 561 -28.57 1.21 8.24
N THR A 562 -28.41 0.70 7.02
CA THR A 562 -29.34 0.95 5.90
C THR A 562 -30.76 0.45 6.18
N ILE A 563 -30.92 -0.73 6.79
CA ILE A 563 -32.25 -1.27 7.12
C ILE A 563 -32.81 -0.80 8.47
N GLY A 564 -32.02 -0.10 9.30
CA GLY A 564 -32.43 0.31 10.64
C GLY A 564 -32.38 -0.81 11.69
N ALA A 565 -31.55 -1.84 11.48
CA ALA A 565 -31.42 -2.96 12.43
C ALA A 565 -30.84 -2.54 13.79
N PHE A 566 -30.24 -1.36 13.88
CA PHE A 566 -29.78 -0.76 15.13
C PHE A 566 -30.89 -0.04 15.92
N ASN A 567 -32.12 -0.01 15.42
CA ASN A 567 -33.27 0.51 16.17
C ASN A 567 -33.85 -0.59 17.05
N ASN A 568 -33.16 -0.88 18.14
CA ASN A 568 -33.66 -1.78 19.19
C ASN A 568 -33.27 -1.24 20.57
N CYS A 569 -33.90 -1.77 21.62
CA CYS A 569 -33.65 -1.30 22.98
C CYS A 569 -32.18 -1.41 23.37
N ALA A 570 -31.45 -2.45 22.95
CA ALA A 570 -30.04 -2.65 23.32
C ALA A 570 -29.10 -1.60 22.71
N CYS A 571 -29.34 -1.25 21.44
CA CYS A 571 -28.54 -0.31 20.69
C CYS A 571 -28.91 1.13 21.00
N MET A 572 -30.19 1.44 21.17
CA MET A 572 -30.67 2.78 21.48
C MET A 572 -30.42 3.17 22.94
N SER A 573 -30.34 2.21 23.88
CA SER A 573 -29.98 2.53 25.27
C SER A 573 -28.47 2.62 25.52
N SER A 574 -27.62 2.40 24.51
CA SER A 574 -26.16 2.52 24.62
C SER A 574 -25.51 1.70 25.74
N THR A 575 -25.90 0.43 25.87
CA THR A 575 -25.43 -0.49 26.93
C THR A 575 -23.93 -0.82 26.89
N TRP A 576 -23.19 -0.45 25.84
CA TRP A 576 -21.79 -0.85 25.68
C TRP A 576 -20.82 0.04 26.46
N GLY A 577 -21.26 1.20 26.97
CA GLY A 577 -20.43 2.12 27.74
C GLY A 577 -21.03 2.47 29.11
N GLY A 578 -20.20 2.96 30.04
CA GLY A 578 -20.64 3.29 31.40
C GLY A 578 -21.56 4.52 31.53
N PHE A 579 -21.79 5.26 30.44
CA PHE A 579 -22.68 6.43 30.40
C PHE A 579 -24.05 6.12 29.78
N GLY A 580 -24.33 4.88 29.39
CA GLY A 580 -25.61 4.44 28.84
C GLY A 580 -26.43 3.62 29.84
N GLY A 581 -27.50 2.98 29.36
CA GLY A 581 -28.46 2.19 30.13
C GLY A 581 -29.89 2.75 30.13
N TYR A 582 -30.12 3.85 29.40
CA TYR A 582 -31.43 4.51 29.32
C TYR A 582 -31.80 4.87 27.89
N LEU A 583 -33.10 4.99 27.64
CA LEU A 583 -33.67 5.48 26.39
C LEU A 583 -34.58 6.66 26.71
N ASP A 584 -34.42 7.79 26.01
CA ASP A 584 -35.33 8.93 26.13
C ASP A 584 -36.31 8.94 24.97
N PHE A 585 -37.60 8.73 25.24
CA PHE A 585 -38.65 8.67 24.22
C PHE A 585 -38.83 9.99 23.45
N ARG A 586 -38.45 11.14 24.03
CA ARG A 586 -38.51 12.43 23.33
C ARG A 586 -37.34 12.65 22.38
N GLN A 587 -36.24 11.89 22.53
CA GLN A 587 -35.03 12.06 21.73
C GLN A 587 -34.74 10.91 20.74
N ILE A 588 -35.69 9.97 20.57
CA ILE A 588 -35.51 8.81 19.69
C ILE A 588 -35.41 9.21 18.22
N ASN A 589 -36.23 10.19 17.81
CA ASN A 589 -36.28 10.64 16.41
C ASN A 589 -35.54 11.98 16.22
N VAL A 590 -35.58 12.86 17.22
CA VAL A 590 -34.99 14.19 17.16
C VAL A 590 -34.16 14.48 18.41
N ALA A 591 -32.87 14.70 18.25
CA ALA A 591 -31.99 15.12 19.33
C ALA A 591 -32.15 16.64 19.59
N ASN A 592 -32.71 17.00 20.75
CA ASN A 592 -33.01 18.40 21.11
C ASN A 592 -31.97 19.03 22.07
N SER A 593 -30.72 18.59 22.05
CA SER A 593 -29.68 19.19 22.89
C SER A 593 -29.16 20.50 22.29
N ALA A 594 -28.89 21.51 23.12
CA ALA A 594 -28.37 22.80 22.66
C ALA A 594 -27.03 22.69 21.91
N THR A 595 -26.29 21.60 22.11
CA THR A 595 -24.97 21.34 21.54
C THR A 595 -25.00 20.38 20.34
N VAL A 596 -26.17 19.96 19.83
CA VAL A 596 -26.23 19.01 18.69
C VAL A 596 -25.51 19.59 17.47
N GLU A 597 -25.77 20.86 17.17
CA GLU A 597 -25.16 21.56 16.04
C GLU A 597 -23.63 21.55 16.13
N GLU A 598 -23.07 21.87 17.29
CA GLU A 598 -21.62 21.91 17.51
C GLU A 598 -20.95 20.56 17.20
N TYR A 599 -21.49 19.45 17.74
CA TYR A 599 -20.89 18.13 17.51
C TYR A 599 -21.05 17.63 16.08
N TRP A 600 -22.15 17.98 15.40
CA TRP A 600 -22.35 17.65 13.99
C TRP A 600 -21.39 18.43 13.10
N ILE A 601 -21.16 19.72 13.39
CA ILE A 601 -20.14 20.53 12.74
C ILE A 601 -18.76 19.90 12.97
N ILE A 602 -18.41 19.59 14.22
CA ILE A 602 -17.11 19.00 14.56
C ILE A 602 -16.87 17.69 13.79
N GLY A 603 -17.83 16.75 13.82
CA GLY A 603 -17.68 15.45 13.14
C GLY A 603 -17.54 15.59 11.62
N THR A 604 -18.35 16.47 11.02
CA THR A 604 -18.35 16.73 9.58
C THR A 604 -17.06 17.45 9.16
N VAL A 605 -16.68 18.52 9.85
CA VAL A 605 -15.47 19.31 9.56
C VAL A 605 -14.22 18.46 9.72
N ILE A 606 -14.09 17.65 10.77
CA ILE A 606 -12.93 16.75 10.94
C ILE A 606 -12.83 15.82 9.74
N THR A 607 -13.92 15.17 9.34
CA THR A 607 -13.90 14.22 8.24
C THR A 607 -13.59 14.90 6.90
N CYS A 608 -14.29 16.00 6.59
CA CYS A 608 -14.12 16.75 5.35
C CYS A 608 -12.72 17.38 5.26
N ALA A 609 -12.17 17.88 6.37
CA ALA A 609 -10.81 18.40 6.42
C ALA A 609 -9.78 17.28 6.22
N VAL A 610 -9.89 16.16 6.93
CA VAL A 610 -8.95 15.02 6.77
C VAL A 610 -9.07 14.43 5.36
N MET A 611 -10.27 14.28 4.83
CA MET A 611 -10.49 13.79 3.46
C MET A 611 -9.95 14.78 2.42
N GLY A 612 -10.23 16.07 2.57
CA GLY A 612 -9.74 17.12 1.69
C GLY A 612 -8.22 17.25 1.72
N LEU A 613 -7.62 17.18 2.91
CA LEU A 613 -6.16 17.11 3.09
C LEU A 613 -5.60 15.82 2.49
N GLY A 614 -6.26 14.67 2.63
CA GLY A 614 -5.83 13.41 2.03
C GLY A 614 -5.87 13.44 0.50
N MET A 615 -7.00 13.84 -0.08
CA MET A 615 -7.13 14.00 -1.53
C MET A 615 -6.19 15.08 -2.06
N GLY A 616 -6.07 16.20 -1.36
CA GLY A 616 -5.12 17.28 -1.66
C GLY A 616 -3.67 16.80 -1.58
N TYR A 617 -3.29 16.04 -0.57
CA TYR A 617 -1.96 15.45 -0.45
C TYR A 617 -1.61 14.53 -1.63
N ILE A 618 -2.58 13.73 -2.06
CA ILE A 618 -2.45 12.79 -3.18
C ILE A 618 -2.35 13.52 -4.53
N VAL A 619 -3.21 14.52 -4.74
CA VAL A 619 -3.35 15.26 -6.01
C VAL A 619 -2.35 16.41 -6.12
N LEU A 620 -2.32 17.30 -5.11
CA LEU A 620 -1.47 18.49 -5.03
C LEU A 620 -0.09 18.15 -4.48
N GLU A 621 0.03 17.56 -3.29
CA GLU A 621 1.29 17.63 -2.56
C GLU A 621 2.39 16.67 -3.08
N ILE A 622 2.09 15.40 -3.42
CA ILE A 622 3.19 14.41 -3.42
C ILE A 622 3.40 13.49 -4.65
N GLN A 623 2.50 13.26 -5.61
CA GLN A 623 2.86 12.33 -6.70
C GLN A 623 2.33 12.60 -8.10
N TRP A 624 1.04 12.87 -8.30
CA TRP A 624 0.49 12.75 -9.65
C TRP A 624 1.07 13.79 -10.60
N LEU A 625 1.12 15.05 -10.16
CA LEU A 625 1.79 16.12 -10.89
C LEU A 625 3.30 15.83 -11.01
N LEU A 626 3.96 15.44 -9.92
CA LEU A 626 5.42 15.23 -9.88
C LEU A 626 5.91 14.13 -10.82
N GLN A 627 5.15 13.04 -10.94
CA GLN A 627 5.46 11.89 -11.80
C GLN A 627 4.97 12.06 -13.24
N ALA A 628 4.14 13.06 -13.54
CA ALA A 628 3.50 13.21 -14.85
C ALA A 628 4.51 13.20 -16.02
N HIS A 629 5.69 13.78 -15.82
CA HIS A 629 6.75 13.81 -16.84
C HIS A 629 7.38 12.44 -17.13
N LEU A 630 7.40 11.52 -16.16
CA LEU A 630 7.88 10.13 -16.34
C LEU A 630 6.86 9.29 -17.10
N SER A 631 5.57 9.53 -16.84
CA SER A 631 4.46 8.74 -17.36
C SER A 631 3.95 9.19 -18.72
N THR A 632 4.30 10.39 -19.15
CA THR A 632 3.83 10.95 -20.42
C THR A 632 4.60 10.33 -21.59
N GLU A 633 3.86 9.71 -22.51
CA GLU A 633 4.37 9.09 -23.74
C GLU A 633 5.09 10.10 -24.66
N ASP A 634 4.40 11.16 -25.06
CA ASP A 634 4.98 12.22 -25.89
C ASP A 634 6.07 12.98 -25.12
N TYR A 635 7.27 13.00 -25.70
CA TYR A 635 8.42 13.66 -25.12
C TYR A 635 8.23 15.17 -24.93
N LYS A 636 7.63 15.87 -25.90
CA LYS A 636 7.43 17.33 -25.82
C LYS A 636 6.46 17.69 -24.69
N HIS A 637 5.37 16.94 -24.59
CA HIS A 637 4.42 17.10 -23.48
C HIS A 637 5.04 16.72 -22.14
N ALA A 638 5.87 15.68 -22.08
CA ALA A 638 6.60 15.31 -20.88
C ALA A 638 7.55 16.43 -20.40
N MET A 639 8.25 17.09 -21.32
CA MET A 639 9.14 18.21 -20.99
C MET A 639 8.35 19.44 -20.52
N SER A 640 7.23 19.76 -21.16
CA SER A 640 6.31 20.79 -20.67
C SER A 640 5.80 20.47 -19.26
N GLY A 641 5.46 19.19 -19.01
CA GLY A 641 5.09 18.67 -17.70
C GLY A 641 6.19 18.85 -16.67
N LEU A 642 7.45 18.49 -16.99
CA LEU A 642 8.60 18.67 -16.11
C LEU A 642 8.81 20.14 -15.74
N ARG A 643 8.67 21.06 -16.69
CA ARG A 643 8.77 22.51 -16.44
C ARG A 643 7.68 22.98 -15.46
N ARG A 644 6.45 22.50 -15.61
CA ARG A 644 5.34 22.80 -14.68
C ARG A 644 5.62 22.22 -13.29
N VAL A 645 6.11 20.98 -13.22
CA VAL A 645 6.51 20.31 -11.98
C VAL A 645 7.59 21.08 -11.24
N ARG A 646 8.60 21.57 -11.95
CA ARG A 646 9.68 22.40 -11.38
C ARG A 646 9.15 23.69 -10.76
N ARG A 647 8.28 24.41 -11.46
CA ARG A 647 7.61 25.63 -10.93
C ARG A 647 6.75 25.31 -9.73
N PHE A 648 5.99 24.22 -9.80
CA PHE A 648 5.13 23.78 -8.70
C PHE A 648 5.92 23.39 -7.46
N ARG A 649 7.00 22.60 -7.61
CA ARG A 649 7.92 22.27 -6.50
C ARG A 649 8.54 23.53 -5.89
N TYR A 650 8.91 24.49 -6.72
CA TYR A 650 9.43 25.77 -6.23
C TYR A 650 8.39 26.52 -5.39
N ALA A 651 7.14 26.58 -5.85
CA ALA A 651 6.05 27.23 -5.13
C ALA A 651 5.61 26.48 -3.86
N THR A 652 5.86 25.18 -3.76
CA THR A 652 5.42 24.32 -2.62
C THR A 652 6.54 23.94 -1.65
N LEU A 653 7.78 24.41 -1.88
CA LEU A 653 8.92 24.16 -0.99
C LEU A 653 8.66 24.55 0.47
N TRP A 654 8.00 25.68 0.69
CA TRP A 654 7.68 26.19 2.04
C TRP A 654 6.73 25.26 2.82
N VAL A 655 5.85 24.52 2.14
CA VAL A 655 4.95 23.55 2.77
C VAL A 655 5.69 22.28 3.19
N LYS A 656 6.71 21.86 2.41
CA LYS A 656 7.49 20.65 2.71
C LYS A 656 8.51 20.81 3.82
N TYR A 657 9.04 22.02 4.00
CA TYR A 657 10.06 22.30 5.00
C TYR A 657 9.69 21.85 6.43
N PRO A 658 8.50 22.16 6.98
CA PRO A 658 8.10 21.68 8.31
C PRO A 658 7.94 20.16 8.38
N LEU A 659 7.51 19.53 7.27
CA LEU A 659 7.37 18.07 7.20
C LEU A 659 8.73 17.38 7.23
N ASP A 660 9.69 17.85 6.44
CA ASP A 660 11.06 17.33 6.42
C ASP A 660 11.76 17.56 7.77
N MET A 661 11.46 18.69 8.45
CA MET A 661 11.92 18.96 9.81
C MET A 661 11.33 17.96 10.82
N PHE A 662 10.03 17.64 10.72
CA PHE A 662 9.37 16.66 11.58
C PHE A 662 9.96 15.25 11.37
N VAL A 663 10.20 14.85 10.12
CA VAL A 663 10.87 13.57 9.81
C VAL A 663 12.30 13.56 10.37
N GLY A 664 13.02 14.67 10.28
CA GLY A 664 14.34 14.86 10.90
C GLY A 664 14.28 14.68 12.43
N LEU A 665 13.30 15.29 13.09
CA LEU A 665 13.08 15.18 14.54
C LEU A 665 12.80 13.72 14.94
N VAL A 666 11.89 13.03 14.25
CA VAL A 666 11.56 11.62 14.52
C VAL A 666 12.77 10.71 14.27
N THR A 667 13.57 10.98 13.24
CA THR A 667 14.77 10.20 12.96
C THR A 667 15.82 10.43 14.05
N TYR A 668 15.98 11.68 14.51
CA TYR A 668 16.88 12.02 15.62
C TYR A 668 16.44 11.35 16.94
N THR A 669 15.15 11.34 17.26
CA THR A 669 14.65 10.66 18.47
C THR A 669 14.83 9.14 18.39
N LEU A 670 14.63 8.53 17.22
CA LEU A 670 14.89 7.09 17.04
C LEU A 670 16.39 6.75 17.10
N ASN A 671 17.26 7.64 16.60
CA ASN A 671 18.71 7.48 16.65
C ASN A 671 19.26 7.64 18.07
N THR A 672 18.74 8.60 18.85
CA THR A 672 19.11 8.80 20.26
C THR A 672 18.68 7.64 21.15
N LEU A 673 17.59 6.95 20.81
CA LEU A 673 17.17 5.71 21.45
C LEU A 673 18.04 4.48 21.11
N GLN A 674 19.19 4.66 20.43
CA GLN A 674 20.14 3.61 20.02
C GLN A 674 19.50 2.43 19.28
N ALA A 675 18.32 2.63 18.68
CA ALA A 675 17.59 1.55 18.01
C ALA A 675 18.23 1.13 16.67
N ARG A 676 19.24 1.86 16.17
CA ARG A 676 20.17 1.45 15.09
C ARG A 676 21.29 2.49 14.90
N GLY A 677 22.48 2.03 14.50
CA GLY A 677 23.57 2.85 13.98
C GLY A 677 23.25 3.46 12.60
N ILE A 678 22.27 4.36 12.52
CA ILE A 678 21.92 5.14 11.32
C ILE A 678 22.78 6.42 11.31
N ASN A 679 24.10 6.29 11.41
CA ASN A 679 24.99 7.45 11.54
C ASN A 679 25.54 7.99 10.21
N ASP A 680 25.16 7.44 9.05
CA ASP A 680 25.80 7.88 7.80
C ASP A 680 24.93 7.76 6.53
N ARG A 681 23.67 8.26 6.57
CA ARG A 681 22.81 8.33 5.38
C ARG A 681 22.61 9.78 4.92
N ARG A 682 23.39 10.18 3.90
CA ARG A 682 23.17 11.43 3.14
C ARG A 682 21.90 11.29 2.31
N VAL A 683 21.00 12.27 2.40
CA VAL A 683 19.69 12.28 1.72
C VAL A 683 19.64 13.36 0.68
N VAL A 684 19.12 13.05 -0.51
CA VAL A 684 19.02 14.06 -1.57
C VAL A 684 17.75 14.85 -1.40
N LEU A 685 17.93 16.13 -1.06
CA LEU A 685 16.87 17.11 -1.04
C LEU A 685 16.77 17.77 -2.40
N TRP A 686 15.55 18.13 -2.80
CA TRP A 686 15.34 18.89 -4.02
C TRP A 686 15.97 20.28 -3.86
N THR A 687 16.86 20.66 -4.77
CA THR A 687 17.51 21.98 -4.76
C THR A 687 17.34 22.66 -6.12
N LYS A 688 17.13 23.98 -6.15
CA LYS A 688 17.13 24.75 -7.40
C LYS A 688 18.56 24.94 -7.93
N ALA A 689 19.50 25.17 -7.04
CA ALA A 689 20.90 25.43 -7.37
C ALA A 689 21.60 24.19 -7.92
N THR A 690 22.44 24.37 -8.93
CA THR A 690 23.36 23.34 -9.41
C THR A 690 24.36 23.05 -8.30
N THR A 691 24.39 21.80 -7.80
CA THR A 691 25.24 21.41 -6.68
C THR A 691 26.59 20.91 -7.15
N TYR A 692 26.63 20.30 -8.34
CA TYR A 692 27.88 19.92 -8.97
C TYR A 692 28.72 21.14 -9.34
N ARG A 693 29.85 21.33 -8.65
CA ARG A 693 30.95 22.20 -9.08
C ARG A 693 32.10 21.28 -9.51
N PRO A 694 32.54 21.30 -10.78
CA PRO A 694 33.76 20.56 -11.15
C PRO A 694 34.90 21.05 -10.26
N SER A 695 35.70 20.13 -9.73
CA SER A 695 36.94 20.52 -9.05
C SER A 695 37.77 21.36 -10.03
N VAL A 696 38.40 22.43 -9.54
CA VAL A 696 39.17 23.37 -10.38
C VAL A 696 40.20 22.61 -11.24
N GLY A 697 40.73 21.48 -10.74
CA GLY A 697 41.60 20.57 -11.48
C GLY A 697 40.93 19.90 -12.69
N GLN A 698 39.68 19.42 -12.58
CA GLN A 698 38.97 18.80 -13.72
C GLN A 698 38.52 19.81 -14.78
N ALA A 699 38.25 21.07 -14.39
CA ALA A 699 37.99 22.15 -15.34
C ALA A 699 39.25 22.55 -16.12
N LEU A 700 40.41 22.60 -15.45
CA LEU A 700 41.72 22.83 -16.07
C LEU A 700 42.13 21.68 -17.00
N VAL A 701 41.88 20.43 -16.60
CA VAL A 701 42.16 19.27 -17.46
C VAL A 701 41.26 19.24 -18.70
N ARG A 702 39.98 19.61 -18.58
CA ARG A 702 39.10 19.77 -19.76
C ARG A 702 39.54 20.92 -20.67
N LEU A 703 39.94 22.07 -20.11
CA LEU A 703 40.51 23.17 -20.90
C LEU A 703 41.81 22.76 -21.61
N GLY A 704 42.64 21.92 -20.98
CA GLY A 704 43.85 21.37 -21.61
C GLY A 704 43.55 20.40 -22.75
N ILE A 705 42.51 19.56 -22.60
CA ILE A 705 42.08 18.60 -23.64
C ILE A 705 41.37 19.34 -24.80
N ASP A 706 40.55 20.34 -24.50
CA ASP A 706 39.89 21.18 -25.50
C ASP A 706 40.90 22.06 -26.25
N ALA A 707 41.96 22.55 -25.57
CA ALA A 707 43.07 23.26 -26.21
C ALA A 707 43.92 22.35 -27.12
N GLN A 708 44.00 21.04 -26.83
CA GLN A 708 44.67 20.06 -27.69
C GLN A 708 43.87 19.66 -28.94
N HIS A 709 42.60 20.07 -29.04
CA HIS A 709 41.75 19.79 -30.22
C HIS A 709 41.55 21.01 -31.13
N VAL A 710 42.31 22.09 -30.93
CA VAL A 710 42.39 23.17 -31.91
C VAL A 710 43.29 22.70 -33.06
N PRO A 711 42.80 22.60 -34.30
CA PRO A 711 43.67 22.28 -35.42
C PRO A 711 44.66 23.43 -35.58
N PHE A 712 45.95 23.14 -35.48
CA PHE A 712 46.99 24.03 -35.98
C PHE A 712 46.71 24.25 -37.48
N GLN A 713 46.21 25.42 -37.83
CA GLN A 713 46.28 25.90 -39.20
C GLN A 713 47.74 26.26 -39.45
N ASP A 714 48.36 25.52 -40.37
CA ASP A 714 49.61 25.94 -41.01
C ASP A 714 49.41 27.34 -41.60
N VAL A 715 50.30 28.26 -41.23
CA VAL A 715 50.45 29.55 -41.90
C VAL A 715 51.87 29.58 -42.44
N ASP A 716 51.96 29.49 -43.77
CA ASP A 716 53.15 29.75 -44.57
C ASP A 716 53.70 31.16 -44.30
N ALA A 717 54.98 31.25 -43.92
CA ALA A 717 55.95 32.28 -44.31
C ALA A 717 57.35 31.93 -43.79
#